data_AF-A0A285BVS8-F1
#
_entry.id   AF-A0A285BVS8-F1
#
_cell.length_a   1.000
_cell.length_b   1.000
_cell.length_c   1.000
_cell.angle_alpha   90.00
_cell.angle_beta   90.00
_cell.angle_gamma   90.00
#
_symmetry.space_group_name_H-M   'P 1'
#
loop_
_entity.id
_entity.type
_entity.pdbx_description
1 polymer ?
#
loop_
_entity_poly.entity_id
_entity_poly.type
_entity_poly.pdbx_seq_one_letter_code
_entity_poly.pdbx_strand_id
1 'polypeptide(L)'
;MMFLSKKLMISIRKLLIMSLIVFTLMINNTSVFAAADVQAIQNAVTAYQTIGTLRRETLINGDAIANAYAGALQTLVQEVDTANNLKLDSDVLAAIDEIKSGNEPALAGQVVDKTLQRVFYQVVFNRMSDIRNLFESTSTEVLNQMLDEMIASFQAISGNVARANQVLSADKQSIVEGSNPGADIAFNESVARIRTALNKSNPEEDAGVVAVERYVTRISSLARAYYNAVLREVAGAIESKNNADVEGMRVELKEGEVFYRTIESLVARDNPVGNLLIKARLAGDGSDLVVDEIVSDLNKGMLGRSRGEMANIATAENRVGRMAEASGTVEFAKIFMPDLELRLGATVRGNLETALNDLNSAAKADDAAKSAAAQATITTIFDSYEAELNLTEYDATTETALIDNAVASFKTIGELRAETTINGAAIEAAYAGELQQLTQLVDQVYGSTIDADVSAAIESVKAGNEIPFSLQIIDKSLQRVFALVVYNRTTLVIENFDSLSTDDLVLEWDRANSAYGAIAGTAARVNKVLTEDKQTLQDGSNPDLDDQITLAFVQGREALSKANSDDSFNVVIARENIIVPLARSFLIGVLREVEGIIASRNTDAIDAREKQIEGEFFYRIVESFIAPDNPVGNDLIKAQLTGDLANVVANEIVIEISKGIIGQVNRNIDIIESTFGIDRNQALVAVERVSLYINIFLPDLELRLGTLERVKVQNALQDLREASETDDVSKALTAGSTLTGIIAAYENELI
;
A
#
# COMPACT_ATOMS: atom_id res chain seq x y z
N MET A 1 17.14 31.09 -55.07
CA MET A 1 18.15 30.46 -54.18
C MET A 1 18.21 31.03 -52.76
N MET A 2 17.80 32.27 -52.49
CA MET A 2 17.93 32.89 -51.15
C MET A 2 16.81 32.51 -50.14
N PHE A 3 15.72 31.88 -50.59
CA PHE A 3 14.59 31.46 -49.75
C PHE A 3 14.69 30.03 -49.20
N LEU A 4 15.45 29.14 -49.85
CA LEU A 4 15.67 27.78 -49.34
C LEU A 4 16.66 27.75 -48.15
N SER A 5 17.67 28.63 -48.13
CA SER A 5 18.65 28.65 -47.03
C SER A 5 18.07 29.21 -45.72
N LYS A 6 17.09 30.13 -45.80
CA LYS A 6 16.38 30.63 -44.60
C LYS A 6 15.50 29.55 -43.96
N LYS A 7 14.76 28.75 -44.75
CA LYS A 7 13.97 27.65 -44.20
C LYS A 7 14.85 26.55 -43.62
N LEU A 8 15.99 26.24 -44.24
CA LEU A 8 16.95 25.28 -43.72
C LEU A 8 17.60 25.76 -42.40
N MET A 9 18.00 27.03 -42.31
CA MET A 9 18.54 27.61 -41.06
C MET A 9 17.50 27.70 -39.94
N ILE A 10 16.23 27.98 -40.26
CA ILE A 10 15.14 27.99 -39.27
C ILE A 10 14.83 26.55 -38.82
N SER A 11 14.90 25.57 -39.71
CA SER A 11 14.71 24.16 -39.35
C SER A 11 15.86 23.61 -38.51
N ILE A 12 17.11 23.98 -38.81
CA ILE A 12 18.29 23.62 -38.01
C ILE A 12 18.26 24.33 -36.65
N ARG A 13 17.83 25.60 -36.56
CA ARG A 13 17.60 26.27 -35.28
C ARG A 13 16.49 25.63 -34.47
N LYS A 14 15.38 25.23 -35.09
CA LYS A 14 14.31 24.50 -34.40
C LYS A 14 14.77 23.12 -33.95
N LEU A 15 15.58 22.41 -34.74
CA LEU A 15 16.14 21.11 -34.34
C LEU A 15 17.16 21.26 -33.21
N LEU A 16 18.00 22.30 -33.23
CA LEU A 16 18.94 22.61 -32.16
C LEU A 16 18.23 23.10 -30.90
N ILE A 17 17.18 23.91 -30.99
CA ILE A 17 16.38 24.35 -29.84
C ILE A 17 15.57 23.17 -29.27
N MET A 18 15.03 22.29 -30.11
CA MET A 18 14.30 21.10 -29.66
C MET A 18 15.25 20.04 -29.09
N SER A 19 16.46 19.91 -29.62
CA SER A 19 17.55 19.10 -29.04
C SER A 19 18.04 19.69 -27.71
N LEU A 20 18.17 21.02 -27.60
CA LEU A 20 18.57 21.68 -26.35
C LEU A 20 17.45 21.61 -25.30
N ILE A 21 16.18 21.71 -25.70
CA ILE A 21 14.98 21.58 -24.85
C ILE A 21 14.79 20.13 -24.41
N VAL A 22 15.07 19.13 -25.26
CA VAL A 22 15.09 17.72 -24.84
C VAL A 22 16.28 17.43 -23.92
N PHE A 23 17.45 18.04 -24.15
CA PHE A 23 18.58 17.92 -23.21
C PHE A 23 18.35 18.68 -21.89
N THR A 24 17.61 19.80 -21.89
CA THR A 24 17.25 20.52 -20.65
C THR A 24 16.04 19.91 -19.95
N LEU A 25 15.09 19.28 -20.65
CA LEU A 25 13.99 18.51 -20.04
C LEU A 25 14.46 17.17 -19.47
N MET A 26 15.51 16.56 -20.04
CA MET A 26 16.16 15.38 -19.44
C MET A 26 17.04 15.73 -18.23
N ILE A 27 17.30 17.01 -17.96
CA ILE A 27 18.12 17.48 -16.82
C ILE A 27 17.29 18.23 -15.77
N ASN A 28 16.10 18.74 -16.08
CA ASN A 28 15.34 19.65 -15.19
C ASN A 28 14.23 19.00 -14.34
N ASN A 29 14.19 17.68 -14.19
CA ASN A 29 13.33 17.02 -13.20
C ASN A 29 14.09 16.43 -12.00
N THR A 30 15.34 16.85 -11.79
CA THR A 30 16.01 16.64 -10.51
C THR A 30 16.16 18.00 -9.84
N SER A 31 15.50 18.20 -8.70
CA SER A 31 16.08 19.01 -7.64
C SER A 31 17.44 18.37 -7.33
N VAL A 32 18.50 18.85 -7.97
CA VAL A 32 19.86 18.31 -7.83
C VAL A 32 20.39 18.69 -6.45
N PHE A 33 20.03 17.90 -5.44
CA PHE A 33 21.00 17.62 -4.39
C PHE A 33 22.14 16.87 -5.09
N ALA A 34 23.35 17.42 -5.05
CA ALA A 34 24.52 16.66 -5.49
C ALA A 34 24.58 15.39 -4.64
N ALA A 35 24.73 14.23 -5.28
CA ALA A 35 24.88 12.95 -4.57
C ALA A 35 25.94 13.11 -3.47
N ALA A 36 25.60 12.71 -2.24
CA ALA A 36 26.52 12.83 -1.11
C ALA A 36 27.82 12.05 -1.39
N ASP A 37 28.96 12.72 -1.22
CA ASP A 37 30.26 12.04 -1.33
C ASP A 37 30.52 11.13 -0.12
N VAL A 38 31.57 10.29 -0.21
CA VAL A 38 31.95 9.34 0.85
C VAL A 38 32.14 10.04 2.21
N GLN A 39 32.71 11.24 2.24
CA GLN A 39 32.96 11.97 3.48
C GLN A 39 31.64 12.49 4.09
N ALA A 40 30.72 12.98 3.26
CA ALA A 40 29.39 13.40 3.69
C ALA A 40 28.60 12.21 4.29
N ILE A 41 28.68 11.03 3.66
CA ILE A 41 28.06 9.80 4.19
C ILE A 41 28.70 9.40 5.52
N GLN A 42 30.04 9.40 5.64
CA GLN A 42 30.72 9.10 6.91
C GLN A 42 30.35 10.07 8.04
N ASN A 43 30.17 11.36 7.71
CA ASN A 43 29.67 12.35 8.66
C ASN A 43 28.22 12.03 9.07
N ALA A 44 27.37 11.63 8.13
CA ALA A 44 26.01 11.19 8.42
C ALA A 44 25.97 9.93 9.31
N VAL A 45 26.85 8.96 9.08
CA VAL A 45 27.00 7.77 9.96
C VAL A 45 27.39 8.18 11.38
N THR A 46 28.32 9.12 11.52
CA THR A 46 28.76 9.65 12.83
C THR A 46 27.61 10.36 13.56
N ALA A 47 26.84 11.17 12.83
CA ALA A 47 25.64 11.82 13.34
C ALA A 47 24.60 10.80 13.82
N TYR A 48 24.33 9.76 13.02
CA TYR A 48 23.42 8.68 13.38
C TYR A 48 23.88 7.92 14.65
N GLN A 49 25.17 7.60 14.76
CA GLN A 49 25.73 6.98 15.98
C GLN A 49 25.59 7.89 17.21
N THR A 50 25.73 9.20 17.02
CA THR A 50 25.52 10.19 18.09
C THR A 50 24.05 10.18 18.54
N ILE A 51 23.10 10.22 17.59
CA ILE A 51 21.66 10.08 17.88
C ILE A 51 21.36 8.78 18.62
N GLY A 52 21.97 7.66 18.20
CA GLY A 52 21.83 6.37 18.86
C GLY A 52 22.29 6.35 20.32
N THR A 53 23.20 7.27 20.70
CA THR A 53 23.61 7.47 22.10
C THR A 53 22.62 8.38 22.83
N LEU A 54 22.29 9.54 22.23
CA LEU A 54 21.38 10.54 22.81
C LEU A 54 19.99 9.96 23.12
N ARG A 55 19.46 9.11 22.24
CA ARG A 55 18.14 8.49 22.40
C ARG A 55 18.04 7.49 23.56
N ARG A 56 19.18 7.07 24.12
CA ARG A 56 19.26 6.12 25.25
C ARG A 56 19.49 6.82 26.59
N GLU A 57 19.58 8.14 26.59
CA GLU A 57 19.67 8.92 27.82
C GLU A 57 18.36 8.81 28.61
N THR A 58 18.46 8.81 29.95
CA THR A 58 17.29 8.68 30.84
C THR A 58 16.25 9.78 30.63
N LEU A 59 16.70 10.97 30.22
CA LEU A 59 15.86 12.04 29.70
C LEU A 59 16.32 12.33 28.28
N ILE A 60 15.52 11.93 27.30
CA ILE A 60 15.88 12.07 25.89
C ILE A 60 15.82 13.55 25.50
N ASN A 61 16.96 14.12 25.11
CA ASN A 61 17.06 15.53 24.72
C ASN A 61 16.75 15.72 23.24
N GLY A 62 15.50 16.07 22.92
CA GLY A 62 15.04 16.31 21.55
C GLY A 62 15.79 17.42 20.80
N ASP A 63 16.24 18.47 21.50
CA ASP A 63 17.03 19.54 20.87
C ASP A 63 18.45 19.07 20.51
N ALA A 64 19.06 18.23 21.34
CA ALA A 64 20.35 17.61 21.02
C ALA A 64 20.24 16.66 19.82
N ILE A 65 19.15 15.88 19.74
CA ILE A 65 18.88 15.01 18.59
C ILE A 65 18.64 15.85 17.32
N ALA A 66 17.85 16.92 17.39
CA ALA A 66 17.63 17.83 16.27
C ALA A 66 18.94 18.43 15.74
N ASN A 67 19.82 18.86 16.64
CA ASN A 67 21.13 19.40 16.27
C ASN A 67 22.06 18.34 15.66
N ALA A 68 22.02 17.10 16.14
CA ALA A 68 22.79 16.00 15.55
C ALA A 68 22.23 15.56 14.19
N TYR A 69 20.91 15.64 14.00
CA TYR A 69 20.25 15.31 12.75
C TYR A 69 20.55 16.32 11.63
N ALA A 70 20.61 17.61 11.97
CA ALA A 70 20.86 18.68 11.02
C ALA A 70 22.20 18.52 10.26
N GLY A 71 22.23 18.99 9.01
CA GLY A 71 23.43 18.98 8.17
C GLY A 71 23.54 17.74 7.30
N ALA A 72 24.65 16.99 7.41
CA ALA A 72 24.96 15.90 6.48
C ALA A 72 23.95 14.75 6.52
N LEU A 73 23.47 14.38 7.72
CA LEU A 73 22.48 13.32 7.88
C LEU A 73 21.12 13.71 7.28
N GLN A 74 20.58 14.87 7.65
CA GLN A 74 19.35 15.40 7.06
C GLN A 74 19.44 15.52 5.52
N THR A 75 20.56 16.02 5.00
CA THR A 75 20.77 16.12 3.53
C THR A 75 20.70 14.74 2.87
N LEU A 76 21.29 13.72 3.51
CA LEU A 76 21.23 12.34 3.01
C LEU A 76 19.81 11.77 3.07
N VAL A 77 19.04 12.10 4.11
CA VAL A 77 17.62 11.70 4.20
C VAL A 77 16.82 12.33 3.06
N GLN A 78 17.00 13.62 2.80
CA GLN A 78 16.32 14.34 1.72
C GLN A 78 16.72 13.84 0.33
N GLU A 79 17.98 13.41 0.15
CA GLU A 79 18.41 12.70 -1.06
C GLU A 79 17.62 11.40 -1.25
N VAL A 80 17.51 10.58 -0.19
CA VAL A 80 16.77 9.32 -0.23
C VAL A 80 15.29 9.54 -0.48
N ASP A 81 14.68 10.53 0.17
CA ASP A 81 13.28 10.90 -0.02
C ASP A 81 13.00 11.28 -1.47
N THR A 82 13.85 12.12 -2.06
CA THR A 82 13.74 12.52 -3.46
C THR A 82 13.91 11.32 -4.39
N ALA A 83 14.93 10.49 -4.16
CA ALA A 83 15.25 9.36 -5.04
C ALA A 83 14.21 8.23 -5.01
N ASN A 84 13.48 8.09 -3.89
CA ASN A 84 12.56 6.96 -3.67
C ASN A 84 11.10 7.38 -3.49
N ASN A 85 10.80 8.67 -3.65
CA ASN A 85 9.48 9.25 -3.35
C ASN A 85 9.01 8.89 -1.93
N LEU A 86 9.92 9.01 -0.96
CA LEU A 86 9.68 8.78 0.47
C LEU A 86 9.62 10.11 1.23
N LYS A 87 9.29 10.02 2.52
CA LYS A 87 9.04 11.18 3.40
C LYS A 87 9.71 11.02 4.77
N LEU A 88 10.86 10.35 4.78
CA LEU A 88 11.62 9.98 5.97
C LEU A 88 12.13 11.23 6.72
N ASP A 89 12.47 12.33 6.04
CA ASP A 89 12.87 13.59 6.71
C ASP A 89 11.71 14.14 7.55
N SER A 90 10.51 14.16 6.96
CA SER A 90 9.31 14.57 7.68
C SER A 90 8.98 13.64 8.84
N ASP A 91 9.11 12.32 8.65
CA ASP A 91 8.86 11.33 9.70
C ASP A 91 9.85 11.48 10.87
N VAL A 92 11.13 11.71 10.57
CA VAL A 92 12.17 11.94 11.59
C VAL A 92 11.94 13.26 12.32
N LEU A 93 11.62 14.34 11.62
CA LEU A 93 11.34 15.64 12.24
C LEU A 93 10.10 15.60 13.14
N ALA A 94 9.03 14.92 12.72
CA ALA A 94 7.84 14.74 13.54
C ALA A 94 8.16 13.97 14.84
N ALA A 95 8.90 12.87 14.76
CA ALA A 95 9.32 12.11 15.94
C ALA A 95 10.26 12.91 16.87
N ILE A 96 11.13 13.75 16.31
CA ILE A 96 11.96 14.68 17.11
C ILE A 96 11.09 15.69 17.86
N ASP A 97 10.02 16.19 17.23
CA ASP A 97 9.12 17.14 17.88
C ASP A 97 8.27 16.47 18.96
N GLU A 98 7.86 15.21 18.79
CA GLU A 98 7.23 14.39 19.84
C GLU A 98 8.14 14.23 21.08
N ILE A 99 9.43 13.97 20.86
CA ILE A 99 10.43 13.93 21.96
C ILE A 99 10.49 15.27 22.70
N LYS A 100 10.52 16.39 21.97
CA LYS A 100 10.57 17.74 22.57
C LYS A 100 9.31 18.08 23.35
N SER A 101 8.13 17.65 22.88
CA SER A 101 6.87 17.85 23.57
C SER A 101 6.63 16.86 24.72
N GLY A 102 7.51 15.87 24.90
CA GLY A 102 7.37 14.83 25.91
C GLY A 102 6.28 13.80 25.59
N ASN A 103 5.86 13.71 24.33
CA ASN A 103 4.90 12.72 23.86
C ASN A 103 5.65 11.42 23.56
N GLU A 104 5.54 10.44 24.45
CA GLU A 104 6.17 9.11 24.34
C GLU A 104 7.61 9.11 23.79
N PRO A 105 8.53 9.85 24.43
CA PRO A 105 9.87 10.08 23.89
C PRO A 105 10.67 8.79 23.63
N ALA A 106 10.37 7.71 24.36
CA ALA A 106 10.98 6.40 24.13
C ALA A 106 10.56 5.79 22.77
N LEU A 107 9.26 5.81 22.44
CA LEU A 107 8.74 5.30 21.17
C LEU A 107 9.18 6.19 20.00
N ALA A 108 9.06 7.51 20.15
CA ALA A 108 9.53 8.47 19.16
C ALA A 108 11.05 8.33 18.91
N GLY A 109 11.83 8.04 19.96
CA GLY A 109 13.25 7.71 19.83
C GLY A 109 13.54 6.46 18.99
N GLN A 110 12.65 5.45 19.00
CA GLN A 110 12.75 4.29 18.11
C GLN A 110 12.39 4.64 16.68
N VAL A 111 11.35 5.46 16.46
CA VAL A 111 10.98 5.95 15.14
C VAL A 111 12.17 6.68 14.50
N VAL A 112 12.86 7.56 15.23
CA VAL A 112 14.07 8.23 14.74
C VAL A 112 15.16 7.21 14.39
N ASP A 113 15.49 6.28 15.29
CA ASP A 113 16.55 5.29 15.08
C ASP A 113 16.32 4.40 13.85
N LYS A 114 15.15 3.77 13.78
CA LYS A 114 14.85 2.77 12.74
C LYS A 114 14.58 3.42 11.39
N THR A 115 13.97 4.60 11.37
CA THR A 115 13.79 5.37 10.13
C THR A 115 15.15 5.78 9.54
N LEU A 116 16.11 6.18 10.37
CA LEU A 116 17.47 6.47 9.92
C LEU A 116 18.21 5.20 9.44
N GLN A 117 17.96 4.03 10.04
CA GLN A 117 18.46 2.77 9.49
C GLN A 117 17.89 2.50 8.09
N ARG A 118 16.61 2.80 7.85
CA ARG A 118 15.98 2.71 6.52
C ARG A 118 16.67 3.63 5.52
N VAL A 119 17.09 4.84 5.91
CA VAL A 119 17.87 5.74 5.03
C VAL A 119 19.15 5.05 4.56
N PHE A 120 19.96 4.51 5.46
CA PHE A 120 21.21 3.83 5.07
C PHE A 120 20.97 2.57 4.24
N TYR A 121 19.91 1.80 4.53
CA TYR A 121 19.46 0.69 3.69
C TYR A 121 19.17 1.16 2.25
N GLN A 122 18.42 2.26 2.10
CA GLN A 122 18.06 2.80 0.79
C GLN A 122 19.28 3.33 0.03
N VAL A 123 20.23 3.98 0.70
CA VAL A 123 21.47 4.41 0.04
C VAL A 123 22.22 3.23 -0.55
N VAL A 124 22.33 2.11 0.18
CA VAL A 124 22.97 0.89 -0.35
C VAL A 124 22.21 0.35 -1.57
N PHE A 125 20.88 0.32 -1.49
CA PHE A 125 20.01 -0.13 -2.58
C PHE A 125 20.11 0.74 -3.85
N ASN A 126 20.14 2.06 -3.67
CA ASN A 126 20.23 3.05 -4.75
C ASN A 126 21.58 2.93 -5.45
N ARG A 127 22.69 3.02 -4.69
CA ARG A 127 24.04 2.94 -5.25
C ARG A 127 24.30 1.62 -5.98
N MET A 128 23.84 0.49 -5.45
CA MET A 128 23.97 -0.79 -6.16
C MET A 128 23.13 -0.84 -7.45
N SER A 129 21.95 -0.22 -7.47
CA SER A 129 21.12 -0.12 -8.66
C SER A 129 21.76 0.80 -9.71
N ASP A 130 22.33 1.92 -9.29
CA ASP A 130 23.07 2.85 -10.15
C ASP A 130 24.32 2.21 -10.74
N ILE A 131 25.12 1.50 -9.93
CA ILE A 131 26.31 0.76 -10.40
C ILE A 131 25.93 -0.21 -11.52
N ARG A 132 24.81 -0.94 -11.37
CA ARG A 132 24.32 -1.86 -12.40
C ARG A 132 23.86 -1.11 -13.64
N ASN A 133 23.04 -0.07 -13.49
CA ASN A 133 22.43 0.65 -14.61
C ASN A 133 23.46 1.46 -15.41
N LEU A 134 24.51 1.96 -14.74
CA LEU A 134 25.57 2.76 -15.34
C LEU A 134 26.81 1.94 -15.68
N PHE A 135 26.79 0.63 -15.45
CA PHE A 135 27.95 -0.24 -15.61
C PHE A 135 28.59 -0.07 -16.98
N GLU A 136 27.81 -0.07 -18.05
CA GLU A 136 28.36 0.03 -19.42
C GLU A 136 28.76 1.46 -19.80
N SER A 137 28.01 2.46 -19.34
CA SER A 137 28.07 3.84 -19.84
C SER A 137 29.05 4.75 -19.09
N THR A 138 29.49 4.36 -17.90
CA THR A 138 30.29 5.19 -16.99
C THR A 138 31.69 4.63 -16.73
N SER A 139 32.62 5.48 -16.26
CA SER A 139 34.01 5.08 -15.99
C SER A 139 34.15 4.23 -14.72
N THR A 140 35.20 3.42 -14.67
CA THR A 140 35.54 2.58 -13.49
C THR A 140 35.73 3.42 -12.23
N GLU A 141 36.28 4.63 -12.35
CA GLU A 141 36.49 5.53 -11.21
C GLU A 141 35.16 5.97 -10.57
N VAL A 142 34.19 6.36 -11.39
CA VAL A 142 32.86 6.78 -10.89
C VAL A 142 32.10 5.60 -10.29
N LEU A 143 32.16 4.42 -10.91
CA LEU A 143 31.52 3.21 -10.36
C LEU A 143 32.17 2.79 -9.02
N ASN A 144 33.50 2.89 -8.89
CA ASN A 144 34.18 2.62 -7.63
C ASN A 144 33.83 3.66 -6.56
N GLN A 145 33.64 4.92 -6.93
CA GLN A 145 33.17 5.94 -5.99
C GLN A 145 31.78 5.59 -5.44
N MET A 146 30.83 5.22 -6.30
CA MET A 146 29.50 4.76 -5.87
C MET A 146 29.59 3.52 -4.97
N LEU A 147 30.54 2.62 -5.26
CA LEU A 147 30.79 1.44 -4.42
C LEU A 147 31.36 1.83 -3.04
N ASP A 148 32.26 2.82 -2.98
CA ASP A 148 32.80 3.34 -1.72
C ASP A 148 31.72 4.05 -0.88
N GLU A 149 30.83 4.81 -1.53
CA GLU A 149 29.64 5.42 -0.90
C GLU A 149 28.72 4.35 -0.30
N MET A 150 28.43 3.30 -1.06
CA MET A 150 27.66 2.14 -0.60
C MET A 150 28.28 1.48 0.64
N ILE A 151 29.60 1.27 0.63
CA ILE A 151 30.33 0.68 1.77
C ILE A 151 30.28 1.59 2.99
N ALA A 152 30.42 2.91 2.81
CA ALA A 152 30.32 3.87 3.90
C ALA A 152 28.93 3.82 4.56
N SER A 153 27.85 3.79 3.78
CA SER A 153 26.49 3.65 4.32
C SER A 153 26.27 2.33 5.04
N PHE A 154 26.82 1.22 4.51
CA PHE A 154 26.69 -0.10 5.13
C PHE A 154 27.24 -0.14 6.56
N GLN A 155 28.25 0.67 6.90
CA GLN A 155 28.81 0.71 8.25
C GLN A 155 27.75 1.03 9.32
N ALA A 156 26.77 1.88 9.03
CA ALA A 156 25.70 2.24 9.97
C ALA A 156 24.78 1.06 10.32
N ILE A 157 24.64 0.08 9.42
CA ILE A 157 23.67 -1.02 9.53
C ILE A 157 24.32 -2.40 9.65
N SER A 158 25.65 -2.48 9.49
CA SER A 158 26.44 -3.73 9.55
C SER A 158 26.15 -4.58 10.80
N GLY A 159 25.96 -3.94 11.96
CA GLY A 159 25.65 -4.62 13.21
C GLY A 159 24.28 -5.32 13.23
N ASN A 160 23.30 -4.83 12.46
CA ASN A 160 22.02 -5.54 12.28
C ASN A 160 22.20 -6.72 11.31
N VAL A 161 22.99 -6.54 10.26
CA VAL A 161 23.23 -7.54 9.20
C VAL A 161 24.02 -8.76 9.70
N ALA A 162 24.91 -8.57 10.67
CA ALA A 162 25.71 -9.66 11.26
C ALA A 162 24.93 -10.59 12.20
N ARG A 163 23.67 -10.29 12.51
CA ARG A 163 22.87 -11.06 13.49
C ARG A 163 22.39 -12.39 12.93
N ALA A 164 22.09 -13.32 13.84
CA ALA A 164 21.55 -14.62 13.49
C ALA A 164 20.12 -14.53 12.92
N ASN A 165 19.72 -15.55 12.16
CA ASN A 165 18.34 -15.67 11.72
C ASN A 165 17.41 -15.83 12.92
N GLN A 166 16.17 -15.44 12.74
CA GLN A 166 15.05 -15.74 13.61
C GLN A 166 14.16 -16.75 12.87
N VAL A 167 13.75 -17.80 13.57
CA VAL A 167 12.96 -18.90 13.00
C VAL A 167 11.77 -19.21 13.89
N LEU A 168 10.67 -19.61 13.28
CA LEU A 168 9.49 -20.09 14.00
C LEU A 168 9.87 -21.30 14.88
N SER A 169 9.29 -21.42 16.07
CA SER A 169 9.44 -22.60 16.91
C SER A 169 8.68 -23.79 16.32
N ALA A 170 9.05 -25.02 16.69
CA ALA A 170 8.43 -26.22 16.14
C ALA A 170 6.92 -26.35 16.46
N ASP A 171 6.46 -25.76 17.57
CA ASP A 171 5.05 -25.66 17.94
C ASP A 171 4.33 -24.46 17.30
N LYS A 172 5.06 -23.62 16.55
CA LYS A 172 4.59 -22.42 15.86
C LYS A 172 4.05 -21.31 16.76
N GLN A 173 4.38 -21.34 18.05
CA GLN A 173 3.87 -20.37 19.04
C GLN A 173 4.86 -19.26 19.39
N SER A 174 6.12 -19.36 18.97
CA SER A 174 7.17 -18.40 19.30
C SER A 174 8.21 -18.31 18.18
N ILE A 175 9.11 -17.32 18.28
CA ILE A 175 10.29 -17.20 17.42
C ILE A 175 11.53 -17.44 18.27
N VAL A 176 12.48 -18.19 17.73
CA VAL A 176 13.74 -18.53 18.37
C VAL A 176 14.92 -18.15 17.48
N GLU A 177 16.08 -17.97 18.09
CA GLU A 177 17.33 -17.75 17.36
C GLU A 177 17.71 -19.01 16.57
N GLY A 178 17.91 -18.84 15.27
CA GLY A 178 18.37 -19.86 14.33
C GLY A 178 19.87 -19.79 14.06
N SER A 179 20.29 -20.39 12.95
CA SER A 179 21.69 -20.31 12.52
C SER A 179 22.07 -18.90 12.05
N ASN A 180 23.32 -18.49 12.29
CA ASN A 180 23.85 -17.26 11.72
C ASN A 180 24.20 -17.48 10.23
N PRO A 181 23.59 -16.72 9.30
CA PRO A 181 23.83 -16.88 7.87
C PRO A 181 25.17 -16.31 7.40
N GLY A 182 25.90 -15.55 8.23
CA GLY A 182 27.10 -14.82 7.82
C GLY A 182 26.81 -13.76 6.76
N ALA A 183 25.64 -13.10 6.86
CA ALA A 183 25.14 -12.17 5.84
C ALA A 183 26.05 -10.94 5.63
N ASP A 184 26.72 -10.47 6.67
CA ASP A 184 27.71 -9.40 6.62
C ASP A 184 29.01 -9.84 5.93
N ILE A 185 29.44 -11.08 6.16
CA ILE A 185 30.58 -11.69 5.47
C ILE A 185 30.25 -11.83 3.98
N ALA A 186 29.08 -12.37 3.65
CA ALA A 186 28.62 -12.52 2.28
C ALA A 186 28.53 -11.16 1.55
N PHE A 187 28.07 -10.11 2.23
CA PHE A 187 28.05 -8.76 1.71
C PHE A 187 29.47 -8.28 1.36
N ASN A 188 30.42 -8.41 2.28
CA ASN A 188 31.80 -7.96 2.07
C ASN A 188 32.52 -8.73 0.96
N GLU A 189 32.30 -10.05 0.88
CA GLU A 189 32.84 -10.86 -0.22
C GLU A 189 32.23 -10.47 -1.57
N SER A 190 30.92 -10.20 -1.59
CA SER A 190 30.21 -9.72 -2.78
C SER A 190 30.74 -8.37 -3.26
N VAL A 191 30.95 -7.43 -2.33
CA VAL A 191 31.60 -6.13 -2.61
C VAL A 191 32.99 -6.30 -3.23
N ALA A 192 33.80 -7.25 -2.74
CA ALA A 192 35.12 -7.51 -3.30
C ALA A 192 35.04 -8.06 -4.75
N ARG A 193 34.06 -8.92 -5.03
CA ARG A 193 33.80 -9.43 -6.38
C ARG A 193 33.31 -8.32 -7.31
N ILE A 194 32.38 -7.48 -6.85
CA ILE A 194 31.92 -6.29 -7.59
C ILE A 194 33.11 -5.38 -7.90
N ARG A 195 33.94 -5.01 -6.92
CA ARG A 195 35.12 -4.16 -7.13
C ARG A 195 36.06 -4.71 -8.19
N THR A 196 36.23 -6.03 -8.23
CA THR A 196 37.03 -6.70 -9.26
C THR A 196 36.40 -6.53 -10.64
N ALA A 197 35.09 -6.77 -10.76
CA ALA A 197 34.32 -6.62 -12.00
C ALA A 197 34.27 -5.17 -12.51
N LEU A 198 34.29 -4.17 -11.62
CA LEU A 198 34.31 -2.75 -12.02
C LEU A 198 35.56 -2.37 -12.82
N ASN A 199 36.63 -3.17 -12.80
CA ASN A 199 37.80 -2.97 -13.66
C ASN A 199 37.53 -3.26 -15.14
N LYS A 200 36.38 -3.88 -15.47
CA LYS A 200 35.93 -4.16 -16.85
C LYS A 200 36.99 -4.92 -17.66
N SER A 201 37.67 -5.87 -17.01
CA SER A 201 38.69 -6.70 -17.67
C SER A 201 38.08 -7.66 -18.68
N ASN A 202 36.83 -8.09 -18.43
CA ASN A 202 35.96 -8.76 -19.40
C ASN A 202 34.54 -8.17 -19.27
N PRO A 203 34.24 -7.07 -19.97
CA PRO A 203 33.04 -6.27 -19.71
C PRO A 203 31.71 -7.06 -19.70
N GLU A 204 31.55 -8.06 -20.56
CA GLU A 204 30.33 -8.87 -20.63
C GLU A 204 30.17 -9.79 -19.41
N GLU A 205 31.24 -10.50 -19.01
CA GLU A 205 31.22 -11.35 -17.82
C GLU A 205 31.19 -10.51 -16.52
N ASP A 206 31.89 -9.38 -16.50
CA ASP A 206 31.93 -8.45 -15.37
C ASP A 206 30.55 -7.82 -15.13
N ALA A 207 29.81 -7.46 -16.19
CA ALA A 207 28.41 -7.03 -16.10
C ALA A 207 27.53 -8.12 -15.49
N GLY A 208 27.77 -9.39 -15.87
CA GLY A 208 27.14 -10.57 -15.28
C GLY A 208 27.39 -10.69 -13.78
N VAL A 209 28.64 -10.51 -13.35
CA VAL A 209 29.02 -10.53 -11.93
C VAL A 209 28.29 -9.41 -11.18
N VAL A 210 28.32 -8.18 -11.67
CA VAL A 210 27.62 -7.05 -11.03
C VAL A 210 26.11 -7.31 -10.92
N ALA A 211 25.49 -7.85 -11.96
CA ALA A 211 24.05 -8.13 -11.96
C ALA A 211 23.65 -9.23 -10.96
N VAL A 212 24.46 -10.27 -10.80
CA VAL A 212 24.25 -11.37 -9.83
C VAL A 212 24.52 -10.90 -8.40
N GLU A 213 25.67 -10.29 -8.15
CA GLU A 213 26.12 -9.88 -6.82
C GLU A 213 25.24 -8.76 -6.22
N ARG A 214 24.51 -8.02 -7.07
CA ARG A 214 23.44 -7.10 -6.63
C ARG A 214 22.39 -7.80 -5.77
N TYR A 215 22.00 -9.03 -6.10
CA TYR A 215 21.00 -9.76 -5.32
C TYR A 215 21.56 -10.27 -4.00
N VAL A 216 22.85 -10.66 -3.97
CA VAL A 216 23.52 -11.07 -2.73
C VAL A 216 23.55 -9.90 -1.74
N THR A 217 24.07 -8.75 -2.19
CA THR A 217 24.16 -7.54 -1.34
C THR A 217 22.80 -7.02 -0.88
N ARG A 218 21.81 -6.94 -1.80
CA ARG A 218 20.50 -6.33 -1.49
C ARG A 218 19.53 -7.28 -0.80
N ILE A 219 19.48 -8.54 -1.21
CA ILE A 219 18.41 -9.46 -0.80
C ILE A 219 18.87 -10.36 0.33
N SER A 220 19.82 -11.26 0.08
CA SER A 220 20.22 -12.26 1.09
C SER A 220 21.08 -11.71 2.21
N SER A 221 21.71 -10.54 2.01
CA SER A 221 22.33 -9.78 3.08
C SER A 221 21.35 -8.78 3.72
N LEU A 222 20.92 -7.75 2.99
CA LEU A 222 20.15 -6.65 3.60
C LEU A 222 18.68 -6.97 3.84
N ALA A 223 17.89 -7.31 2.81
CA ALA A 223 16.45 -7.58 3.00
C ALA A 223 16.23 -8.70 4.03
N ARG A 224 17.06 -9.74 4.00
CA ARG A 224 17.08 -10.80 5.01
C ARG A 224 17.35 -10.27 6.42
N ALA A 225 18.29 -9.35 6.60
CA ALA A 225 18.59 -8.78 7.91
C ALA A 225 17.40 -8.02 8.49
N TYR A 226 16.66 -7.26 7.66
CA TYR A 226 15.48 -6.53 8.11
C TYR A 226 14.25 -7.43 8.29
N TYR A 227 14.09 -8.48 7.48
CA TYR A 227 13.13 -9.57 7.74
C TYR A 227 13.38 -10.17 9.13
N ASN A 228 14.63 -10.51 9.46
CA ASN A 228 14.99 -11.05 10.77
C ASN A 228 14.91 -10.01 11.89
N ALA A 229 15.03 -8.72 11.60
CA ALA A 229 14.79 -7.67 12.58
C ALA A 229 13.31 -7.65 12.98
N VAL A 230 12.39 -7.62 12.00
CA VAL A 230 10.94 -7.71 12.28
C VAL A 230 10.60 -8.93 13.13
N LEU A 231 11.10 -10.11 12.76
CA LEU A 231 10.86 -11.33 13.53
C LEU A 231 11.42 -11.26 14.97
N ARG A 232 12.56 -10.59 15.16
CA ARG A 232 13.17 -10.43 16.48
C ARG A 232 12.29 -9.55 17.38
N GLU A 233 11.79 -8.44 16.85
CA GLU A 233 10.93 -7.56 17.62
C GLU A 233 9.56 -8.22 17.90
N VAL A 234 9.04 -9.03 16.96
CA VAL A 234 7.85 -9.88 17.22
C VAL A 234 8.14 -10.88 18.36
N ALA A 235 9.32 -11.50 18.38
CA ALA A 235 9.73 -12.39 19.47
C ALA A 235 9.79 -11.65 20.81
N GLY A 236 10.38 -10.45 20.84
CA GLY A 236 10.45 -9.58 22.00
C GLY A 236 9.07 -9.17 22.51
N ALA A 237 8.16 -8.77 21.60
CA ALA A 237 6.79 -8.43 21.94
C ALA A 237 6.03 -9.61 22.58
N ILE A 238 6.22 -10.84 22.08
CA ILE A 238 5.64 -12.05 22.68
C ILE A 238 6.24 -12.35 24.06
N GLU A 239 7.55 -12.17 24.24
CA GLU A 239 8.20 -12.32 25.54
C GLU A 239 7.67 -11.30 26.56
N SER A 240 7.59 -10.03 26.19
CA SER A 240 7.03 -8.96 27.02
C SER A 240 5.56 -9.22 27.36
N LYS A 241 4.75 -9.67 26.39
CA LYS A 241 3.36 -10.09 26.61
C LYS A 241 3.26 -11.20 27.66
N ASN A 242 4.08 -12.25 27.53
CA ASN A 242 4.09 -13.37 28.48
C ASN A 242 4.56 -12.96 29.89
N ASN A 243 5.38 -11.92 29.99
CA ASN A 243 5.86 -11.36 31.25
C ASN A 243 4.99 -10.22 31.81
N ALA A 244 3.88 -9.88 31.13
CA ALA A 244 3.01 -8.74 31.45
C ALA A 244 3.73 -7.38 31.48
N ASP A 245 4.77 -7.21 30.65
CA ASP A 245 5.50 -5.95 30.45
C ASP A 245 4.89 -5.17 29.27
N VAL A 246 3.88 -4.35 29.56
CA VAL A 246 3.14 -3.59 28.54
C VAL A 246 4.05 -2.56 27.84
N GLU A 247 4.90 -1.86 28.58
CA GLU A 247 5.78 -0.84 27.98
C GLU A 247 6.87 -1.48 27.10
N GLY A 248 7.48 -2.57 27.56
CA GLY A 248 8.41 -3.34 26.73
C GLY A 248 7.74 -3.82 25.44
N MET A 249 6.53 -4.38 25.54
CA MET A 249 5.78 -4.85 24.37
C MET A 249 5.49 -3.71 23.37
N ARG A 250 5.08 -2.53 23.84
CA ARG A 250 4.83 -1.36 22.96
C ARG A 250 6.09 -0.91 22.24
N VAL A 251 7.24 -0.92 22.91
CA VAL A 251 8.55 -0.61 22.29
C VAL A 251 8.87 -1.62 21.19
N GLU A 252 8.77 -2.92 21.48
CA GLU A 252 9.07 -4.00 20.53
C GLU A 252 8.12 -3.96 19.32
N LEU A 253 6.82 -3.74 19.53
CA LEU A 253 5.85 -3.58 18.44
C LEU A 253 6.18 -2.37 17.55
N LYS A 254 6.51 -1.22 18.14
CA LYS A 254 6.93 -0.02 17.39
C LYS A 254 8.23 -0.25 16.63
N GLU A 255 9.22 -0.91 17.22
CA GLU A 255 10.47 -1.27 16.53
C GLU A 255 10.19 -2.21 15.35
N GLY A 256 9.36 -3.23 15.54
CA GLY A 256 8.94 -4.17 14.50
C GLY A 256 8.21 -3.49 13.35
N GLU A 257 7.28 -2.58 13.66
CA GLU A 257 6.51 -1.78 12.70
C GLU A 257 7.43 -0.93 11.81
N VAL A 258 8.35 -0.16 12.39
CA VAL A 258 9.25 0.70 11.62
C VAL A 258 10.29 -0.12 10.84
N PHE A 259 10.76 -1.26 11.37
CA PHE A 259 11.58 -2.18 10.59
C PHE A 259 10.82 -2.77 9.39
N TYR A 260 9.55 -3.14 9.59
CA TYR A 260 8.71 -3.69 8.53
C TYR A 260 8.56 -2.72 7.36
N ARG A 261 8.38 -1.41 7.61
CA ARG A 261 8.38 -0.35 6.58
C ARG A 261 9.61 -0.37 5.65
N THR A 262 10.74 -0.92 6.10
CA THR A 262 11.95 -1.04 5.28
C THR A 262 11.80 -2.10 4.19
N ILE A 263 11.07 -3.19 4.47
CA ILE A 263 10.88 -4.33 3.57
C ILE A 263 9.44 -4.46 3.05
N GLU A 264 8.53 -3.58 3.47
CA GLU A 264 7.10 -3.56 3.12
C GLU A 264 6.85 -3.78 1.62
N SER A 265 7.57 -3.05 0.76
CA SER A 265 7.41 -3.17 -0.70
C SER A 265 7.75 -4.56 -1.26
N LEU A 266 8.53 -5.35 -0.53
CA LEU A 266 8.86 -6.73 -0.93
C LEU A 266 7.72 -7.69 -0.58
N VAL A 267 6.91 -7.37 0.41
CA VAL A 267 5.77 -8.18 0.86
C VAL A 267 4.49 -7.74 0.16
N ALA A 268 4.17 -6.45 0.22
CA ALA A 268 2.92 -5.88 -0.29
C ALA A 268 2.65 -6.19 -1.76
N ARG A 269 3.69 -6.33 -2.59
CA ARG A 269 3.52 -6.62 -4.03
C ARG A 269 2.81 -7.95 -4.28
N ASP A 270 3.18 -8.98 -3.53
CA ASP A 270 2.73 -10.36 -3.77
C ASP A 270 1.88 -10.92 -2.60
N ASN A 271 1.72 -10.14 -1.53
CA ASN A 271 0.84 -10.40 -0.39
C ASN A 271 0.28 -9.09 0.22
N PRO A 272 -0.57 -8.34 -0.52
CA PRO A 272 -1.04 -7.05 -0.05
C PRO A 272 -1.98 -7.14 1.17
N VAL A 273 -2.87 -8.15 1.23
CA VAL A 273 -3.72 -8.42 2.40
C VAL A 273 -2.86 -8.76 3.63
N GLY A 274 -1.90 -9.68 3.49
CA GLY A 274 -0.99 -10.02 4.58
C GLY A 274 -0.10 -8.85 5.00
N ASN A 275 0.26 -7.95 4.08
CA ASN A 275 0.92 -6.68 4.43
C ASN A 275 0.07 -5.81 5.35
N LEU A 276 -1.23 -5.66 5.06
CA LEU A 276 -2.15 -4.94 5.93
C LEU A 276 -2.31 -5.64 7.29
N LEU A 277 -2.38 -6.98 7.31
CA LEU A 277 -2.43 -7.75 8.55
C LEU A 277 -1.18 -7.49 9.41
N ILE A 278 0.02 -7.65 8.83
CA ILE A 278 1.29 -7.42 9.55
C ILE A 278 1.31 -6.01 10.14
N LYS A 279 0.93 -4.98 9.37
CA LYS A 279 0.87 -3.60 9.87
C LYS A 279 -0.13 -3.44 11.01
N ALA A 280 -1.33 -4.00 10.88
CA ALA A 280 -2.34 -3.94 11.93
C ALA A 280 -1.86 -4.60 13.23
N ARG A 281 -1.22 -5.77 13.14
CA ARG A 281 -0.69 -6.49 14.32
C ARG A 281 0.48 -5.75 14.97
N LEU A 282 1.38 -5.15 14.18
CA LEU A 282 2.54 -4.41 14.69
C LEU A 282 2.19 -3.02 15.22
N ALA A 283 1.09 -2.41 14.78
CA ALA A 283 0.62 -1.11 15.25
C ALA A 283 -0.42 -1.18 16.39
N GLY A 284 -0.92 -2.38 16.72
CA GLY A 284 -1.91 -2.61 17.77
C GLY A 284 -1.31 -2.78 19.18
N ASP A 285 -2.12 -3.32 20.09
CA ASP A 285 -1.76 -3.52 21.50
C ASP A 285 -1.08 -4.88 21.80
N GLY A 286 -0.80 -5.68 20.77
CA GLY A 286 -0.15 -6.99 20.89
C GLY A 286 -1.05 -8.14 21.40
N SER A 287 -2.32 -7.87 21.75
CA SER A 287 -3.27 -8.88 22.24
C SER A 287 -3.52 -9.97 21.18
N ASP A 288 -3.64 -9.57 19.93
CA ASP A 288 -3.89 -10.47 18.79
C ASP A 288 -2.63 -10.85 18.01
N LEU A 289 -1.44 -10.64 18.58
CA LEU A 289 -0.20 -11.00 17.91
C LEU A 289 -0.07 -12.53 17.81
N VAL A 290 -0.22 -13.07 16.59
CA VAL A 290 -0.04 -14.49 16.26
C VAL A 290 1.22 -14.66 15.42
N VAL A 291 2.21 -15.36 15.97
CA VAL A 291 3.54 -15.48 15.38
C VAL A 291 3.54 -16.21 14.03
N ASP A 292 2.79 -17.31 13.93
CA ASP A 292 2.70 -18.11 12.70
C ASP A 292 2.09 -17.32 11.54
N GLU A 293 1.08 -16.47 11.81
CA GLU A 293 0.48 -15.57 10.81
C GLU A 293 1.52 -14.59 10.26
N ILE A 294 2.22 -13.85 11.14
CA ILE A 294 3.24 -12.87 10.72
C ILE A 294 4.35 -13.53 9.91
N VAL A 295 4.88 -14.67 10.36
CA VAL A 295 5.91 -15.40 9.62
C VAL A 295 5.38 -15.87 8.27
N SER A 296 4.15 -16.39 8.24
CA SER A 296 3.51 -16.89 7.02
C SER A 296 3.30 -15.78 5.99
N ASP A 297 2.80 -14.62 6.41
CA ASP A 297 2.56 -13.48 5.52
C ASP A 297 3.84 -12.85 4.98
N LEU A 298 4.87 -12.73 5.82
CA LEU A 298 6.20 -12.29 5.38
C LEU A 298 6.76 -13.26 4.33
N ASN A 299 6.65 -14.58 4.59
CA ASN A 299 7.16 -15.61 3.69
C ASN A 299 6.38 -15.71 2.39
N LYS A 300 5.05 -15.52 2.40
CA LYS A 300 4.22 -15.44 1.20
C LYS A 300 4.68 -14.31 0.28
N GLY A 301 4.99 -13.15 0.84
CA GLY A 301 5.60 -12.04 0.10
C GLY A 301 6.94 -12.42 -0.54
N MET A 302 7.88 -12.95 0.25
CA MET A 302 9.21 -13.35 -0.24
C MET A 302 9.16 -14.50 -1.26
N LEU A 303 8.22 -15.43 -1.11
CA LEU A 303 7.92 -16.50 -2.05
C LEU A 303 7.45 -15.93 -3.40
N GLY A 304 6.50 -14.99 -3.35
CA GLY A 304 6.03 -14.26 -4.54
C GLY A 304 7.16 -13.50 -5.24
N ARG A 305 8.05 -12.86 -4.49
CA ARG A 305 9.29 -12.27 -5.03
C ARG A 305 10.13 -13.29 -5.78
N SER A 306 10.43 -14.42 -5.15
CA SER A 306 11.23 -15.50 -5.77
C SER A 306 10.57 -16.03 -7.05
N ARG A 307 9.25 -16.25 -7.06
CA ARG A 307 8.49 -16.63 -8.26
C ARG A 307 8.57 -15.58 -9.36
N GLY A 308 8.46 -14.30 -9.01
CA GLY A 308 8.53 -13.19 -9.95
C GLY A 308 9.88 -13.11 -10.66
N GLU A 309 11.00 -13.19 -9.92
CA GLU A 309 12.33 -13.23 -10.54
C GLU A 309 12.48 -14.50 -11.41
N MET A 310 11.98 -15.65 -10.95
CA MET A 310 12.03 -16.89 -11.74
C MET A 310 11.28 -16.77 -13.08
N ALA A 311 10.10 -16.16 -13.08
CA ALA A 311 9.30 -15.95 -14.28
C ALA A 311 9.98 -15.00 -15.28
N ASN A 312 10.71 -14.00 -14.79
CA ASN A 312 11.44 -13.04 -15.63
C ASN A 312 12.61 -13.66 -16.42
N ILE A 313 13.08 -14.86 -16.05
CA ILE A 313 14.10 -15.58 -16.82
C ILE A 313 13.65 -15.77 -18.28
N ALA A 314 12.37 -16.03 -18.52
CA ALA A 314 11.83 -16.25 -19.85
C ALA A 314 11.78 -14.97 -20.72
N THR A 315 11.65 -13.80 -20.08
CA THR A 315 11.51 -12.50 -20.74
C THR A 315 12.80 -11.66 -20.74
N ALA A 316 13.83 -12.10 -20.02
CA ALA A 316 15.11 -11.43 -19.95
C ALA A 316 15.79 -11.30 -21.34
N GLU A 317 16.19 -10.07 -21.67
CA GLU A 317 16.71 -9.70 -22.99
C GLU A 317 17.99 -10.46 -23.39
N ASN A 318 18.82 -10.83 -22.41
CA ASN A 318 20.12 -11.43 -22.65
C ASN A 318 20.52 -12.41 -21.53
N ARG A 319 21.63 -13.12 -21.74
CA ARG A 319 22.17 -14.11 -20.79
C ARG A 319 22.46 -13.50 -19.41
N VAL A 320 23.01 -12.28 -19.36
CA VAL A 320 23.29 -11.56 -18.10
C VAL A 320 22.00 -11.33 -17.31
N GLY A 321 20.93 -10.90 -17.99
CA GLY A 321 19.60 -10.78 -17.41
C GLY A 321 19.12 -12.11 -16.84
N ARG A 322 19.16 -13.20 -17.62
CA ARG A 322 18.78 -14.54 -17.14
C ARG A 322 19.56 -15.00 -15.91
N MET A 323 20.86 -14.75 -15.87
CA MET A 323 21.70 -15.04 -14.71
C MET A 323 21.30 -14.22 -13.48
N ALA A 324 20.97 -12.94 -13.68
CA ALA A 324 20.53 -12.05 -12.61
C ALA A 324 19.18 -12.51 -12.03
N GLU A 325 18.20 -12.80 -12.88
CA GLU A 325 16.86 -13.28 -12.48
C GLU A 325 16.93 -14.67 -11.78
N ALA A 326 17.78 -15.58 -12.27
CA ALA A 326 18.07 -16.85 -11.60
C ALA A 326 18.68 -16.63 -10.21
N SER A 327 19.66 -15.72 -10.10
CA SER A 327 20.24 -15.35 -8.81
C SER A 327 19.18 -14.73 -7.89
N GLY A 328 18.31 -13.87 -8.40
CA GLY A 328 17.22 -13.28 -7.63
C GLY A 328 16.29 -14.33 -7.04
N THR A 329 15.91 -15.33 -7.84
CA THR A 329 15.12 -16.49 -7.39
C THR A 329 15.78 -17.15 -6.17
N VAL A 330 17.09 -17.42 -6.25
CA VAL A 330 17.86 -18.05 -5.17
C VAL A 330 17.97 -17.17 -3.93
N GLU A 331 18.33 -15.90 -4.09
CA GLU A 331 18.60 -15.01 -2.95
C GLU A 331 17.32 -14.68 -2.17
N PHE A 332 16.15 -14.58 -2.84
CA PHE A 332 14.86 -14.50 -2.14
C PHE A 332 14.51 -15.80 -1.42
N ALA A 333 14.73 -16.96 -2.06
CA ALA A 333 14.43 -18.25 -1.44
C ALA A 333 15.18 -18.47 -0.12
N LYS A 334 16.45 -18.03 -0.04
CA LYS A 334 17.26 -18.10 1.18
C LYS A 334 16.64 -17.40 2.40
N ILE A 335 15.70 -16.47 2.22
CA ILE A 335 15.01 -15.78 3.31
C ILE A 335 14.02 -16.72 4.00
N PHE A 336 13.14 -17.39 3.25
CA PHE A 336 12.09 -18.25 3.79
C PHE A 336 12.50 -19.72 3.97
N MET A 337 13.64 -20.13 3.41
CA MET A 337 14.15 -21.51 3.53
C MET A 337 14.19 -22.11 4.95
N PRO A 338 14.54 -21.36 6.02
CA PRO A 338 14.47 -21.88 7.37
C PRO A 338 13.04 -22.30 7.80
N ASP A 339 12.03 -21.52 7.44
CA ASP A 339 10.62 -21.85 7.72
C ASP A 339 10.13 -22.97 6.81
N LEU A 340 10.56 -23.01 5.55
CA LEU A 340 10.29 -24.13 4.64
C LEU A 340 10.82 -25.45 5.19
N GLU A 341 12.03 -25.47 5.76
CA GLU A 341 12.58 -26.66 6.42
C GLU A 341 11.74 -27.07 7.64
N LEU A 342 11.23 -26.10 8.40
CA LEU A 342 10.37 -26.37 9.55
C LEU A 342 9.03 -27.01 9.12
N ARG A 343 8.41 -26.52 8.05
CA ARG A 343 7.10 -27.00 7.57
C ARG A 343 7.20 -28.28 6.74
N LEU A 344 8.15 -28.38 5.82
CA LEU A 344 8.27 -29.48 4.85
C LEU A 344 9.43 -30.45 5.12
N GLY A 345 10.32 -30.11 6.06
CA GLY A 345 11.46 -30.94 6.45
C GLY A 345 12.74 -30.71 5.64
N ALA A 346 13.86 -31.14 6.23
CA ALA A 346 15.21 -30.96 5.68
C ALA A 346 15.41 -31.59 4.29
N THR A 347 14.73 -32.70 3.98
CA THR A 347 14.81 -33.34 2.66
C THR A 347 14.27 -32.41 1.56
N VAL A 348 13.12 -31.76 1.80
CA VAL A 348 12.52 -30.85 0.82
C VAL A 348 13.38 -29.60 0.67
N ARG A 349 13.92 -29.07 1.79
CA ARG A 349 14.92 -27.99 1.74
C ARG A 349 16.12 -28.37 0.86
N GLY A 350 16.70 -29.56 1.04
CA GLY A 350 17.86 -30.01 0.23
C GLY A 350 17.53 -30.17 -1.26
N ASN A 351 16.31 -30.61 -1.59
CA ASN A 351 15.83 -30.67 -2.97
C ASN A 351 15.70 -29.28 -3.58
N LEU A 352 15.19 -28.31 -2.82
CA LEU A 352 15.10 -26.92 -3.26
C LEU A 352 16.49 -26.32 -3.48
N GLU A 353 17.44 -26.51 -2.55
CA GLU A 353 18.83 -26.06 -2.72
C GLU A 353 19.45 -26.61 -4.00
N THR A 354 19.22 -27.90 -4.28
CA THR A 354 19.70 -28.54 -5.51
C THR A 354 19.07 -27.89 -6.75
N ALA A 355 17.75 -27.72 -6.77
CA ALA A 355 17.04 -27.14 -7.91
C ALA A 355 17.43 -25.66 -8.16
N LEU A 356 17.64 -24.88 -7.10
CA LEU A 356 18.12 -23.49 -7.20
C LEU A 356 19.56 -23.42 -7.76
N ASN A 357 20.43 -24.35 -7.35
CA ASN A 357 21.79 -24.45 -7.89
C ASN A 357 21.79 -24.89 -9.37
N ASP A 358 20.90 -25.81 -9.74
CA ASP A 358 20.70 -26.24 -11.12
C ASP A 358 20.19 -25.09 -11.99
N LEU A 359 19.26 -24.27 -11.47
CA LEU A 359 18.74 -23.08 -12.14
C LEU A 359 19.87 -22.07 -12.45
N ASN A 360 20.68 -21.73 -11.45
CA ASN A 360 21.84 -20.83 -11.62
C ASN A 360 22.85 -21.39 -12.63
N SER A 361 23.15 -22.69 -12.54
CA SER A 361 24.08 -23.36 -13.45
C SER A 361 23.57 -23.38 -14.89
N ALA A 362 22.26 -23.64 -15.08
CA ALA A 362 21.61 -23.61 -16.38
C ALA A 362 21.58 -22.20 -16.97
N ALA A 363 21.26 -21.18 -16.17
CA ALA A 363 21.28 -19.79 -16.62
C ALA A 363 22.69 -19.35 -17.06
N LYS A 364 23.73 -19.73 -16.29
CA LYS A 364 25.12 -19.44 -16.64
C LYS A 364 25.57 -20.15 -17.93
N ALA A 365 25.11 -21.38 -18.15
CA ALA A 365 25.39 -22.17 -19.34
C ALA A 365 24.50 -21.83 -20.55
N ASP A 366 23.51 -20.96 -20.36
CA ASP A 366 22.46 -20.63 -21.33
C ASP A 366 21.64 -21.85 -21.82
N ASP A 367 21.40 -22.80 -20.91
CA ASP A 367 20.69 -24.06 -21.16
C ASP A 367 19.21 -23.94 -20.79
N ALA A 368 18.38 -23.54 -21.76
CA ALA A 368 16.95 -23.30 -21.56
C ALA A 368 16.18 -24.56 -21.08
N ALA A 369 16.57 -25.75 -21.56
CA ALA A 369 15.90 -26.99 -21.19
C ALA A 369 16.14 -27.35 -19.73
N LYS A 370 17.39 -27.23 -19.25
CA LYS A 370 17.70 -27.43 -17.83
C LYS A 370 17.12 -26.34 -16.94
N SER A 371 17.11 -25.09 -17.42
CA SER A 371 16.47 -24.00 -16.70
C SER A 371 14.98 -24.30 -16.48
N ALA A 372 14.25 -24.68 -17.53
CA ALA A 372 12.82 -25.04 -17.41
C ALA A 372 12.58 -26.23 -16.46
N ALA A 373 13.43 -27.26 -16.51
CA ALA A 373 13.33 -28.41 -15.60
C ALA A 373 13.54 -28.02 -14.12
N ALA A 374 14.53 -27.17 -13.85
CA ALA A 374 14.78 -26.63 -12.52
C ALA A 374 13.61 -25.77 -12.03
N GLN A 375 13.09 -24.86 -12.87
CA GLN A 375 11.93 -24.02 -12.56
C GLN A 375 10.69 -24.85 -12.22
N ALA A 376 10.42 -25.94 -12.93
CA ALA A 376 9.29 -26.83 -12.63
C ALA A 376 9.41 -27.47 -11.25
N THR A 377 10.61 -27.92 -10.88
CA THR A 377 10.87 -28.52 -9.55
C THR A 377 10.74 -27.47 -8.44
N ILE A 378 11.29 -26.27 -8.66
CA ILE A 378 11.16 -25.14 -7.73
C ILE A 378 9.68 -24.79 -7.53
N THR A 379 8.91 -24.68 -8.61
CA THR A 379 7.48 -24.35 -8.57
C THR A 379 6.71 -25.37 -7.74
N THR A 380 6.91 -26.67 -7.97
CA THR A 380 6.23 -27.72 -7.18
C THR A 380 6.53 -27.62 -5.69
N ILE A 381 7.78 -27.31 -5.31
CA ILE A 381 8.16 -27.14 -3.91
C ILE A 381 7.53 -25.86 -3.34
N PHE A 382 7.54 -24.77 -4.11
CA PHE A 382 6.92 -23.50 -3.70
C PHE A 382 5.42 -23.65 -3.48
N ASP A 383 4.71 -24.34 -4.38
CA ASP A 383 3.27 -24.61 -4.21
C ASP A 383 3.01 -25.47 -2.96
N SER A 384 3.86 -26.46 -2.70
CA SER A 384 3.75 -27.29 -1.48
C SER A 384 4.01 -26.48 -0.21
N TYR A 385 4.94 -25.52 -0.26
CA TYR A 385 5.28 -24.68 0.88
C TYR A 385 4.19 -23.64 1.16
N GLU A 386 3.68 -23.01 0.11
CA GLU A 386 2.59 -22.04 0.19
C GLU A 386 1.34 -22.65 0.83
N ALA A 387 1.01 -23.91 0.51
CA ALA A 387 -0.11 -24.64 1.10
C ALA A 387 0.05 -24.92 2.62
N GLU A 388 1.26 -24.83 3.17
CA GLU A 388 1.54 -24.99 4.60
C GLU A 388 1.57 -23.65 5.37
N LEU A 389 1.50 -22.52 4.66
CA LEU A 389 1.49 -21.19 5.29
C LEU A 389 0.14 -20.95 5.98
N ASN A 390 0.19 -20.34 7.16
CA ASN A 390 -1.00 -19.93 7.90
C ASN A 390 -1.40 -18.52 7.44
N LEU A 391 -2.05 -18.45 6.27
CA LEU A 391 -2.50 -17.19 5.67
C LEU A 391 -3.94 -16.88 6.09
N THR A 392 -4.17 -15.62 6.44
CA THR A 392 -5.49 -15.09 6.75
C THR A 392 -6.24 -14.83 5.44
N GLU A 393 -7.04 -15.81 5.00
CA GLU A 393 -7.89 -15.71 3.80
C GLU A 393 -9.39 -15.72 4.16
N TYR A 394 -10.22 -15.07 3.35
CA TYR A 394 -11.67 -15.18 3.52
C TYR A 394 -12.18 -16.48 2.89
N ASP A 395 -12.61 -17.43 3.73
CA ASP A 395 -13.27 -18.65 3.27
C ASP A 395 -14.78 -18.61 3.57
N ALA A 396 -15.58 -18.52 2.50
CA ALA A 396 -17.03 -18.56 2.61
C ALA A 396 -17.49 -19.99 2.89
N THR A 397 -18.08 -20.24 4.07
CA THR A 397 -18.48 -21.60 4.45
C THR A 397 -19.97 -21.88 4.24
N THR A 398 -20.74 -20.90 3.75
CA THR A 398 -22.17 -21.02 3.50
C THR A 398 -22.52 -20.74 2.04
N GLU A 399 -23.58 -21.40 1.56
CA GLU A 399 -24.07 -21.20 0.19
C GLU A 399 -24.90 -19.91 0.11
N THR A 400 -24.49 -18.99 -0.76
CA THR A 400 -25.12 -17.68 -0.93
C THR A 400 -25.81 -17.53 -2.29
N ALA A 401 -26.41 -18.62 -2.78
CA ALA A 401 -26.88 -18.80 -4.16
C ALA A 401 -27.59 -17.58 -4.79
N LEU A 402 -28.55 -16.94 -4.10
CA LEU A 402 -29.25 -15.76 -4.61
C LEU A 402 -28.29 -14.63 -5.00
N ILE A 403 -27.29 -14.36 -4.16
CA ILE A 403 -26.31 -13.30 -4.39
C ILE A 403 -25.24 -13.77 -5.38
N ASP A 404 -24.75 -15.00 -5.25
CA ASP A 404 -23.73 -15.56 -6.15
C ASP A 404 -24.20 -15.56 -7.61
N ASN A 405 -25.46 -15.96 -7.85
CA ASN A 405 -26.07 -15.94 -9.17
C ASN A 405 -26.33 -14.52 -9.65
N ALA A 406 -26.73 -13.58 -8.77
CA ALA A 406 -26.88 -12.18 -9.13
C ALA A 406 -25.53 -11.56 -9.56
N VAL A 407 -24.45 -11.87 -8.83
CA VAL A 407 -23.06 -11.48 -9.17
C VAL A 407 -22.65 -12.07 -10.51
N ALA A 408 -22.94 -13.36 -10.76
CA ALA A 408 -22.66 -14.01 -12.04
C ALA A 408 -23.40 -13.33 -13.20
N SER A 409 -24.71 -13.08 -13.04
CA SER A 409 -25.52 -12.33 -14.01
C SER A 409 -24.96 -10.93 -14.29
N PHE A 410 -24.51 -10.21 -13.25
CA PHE A 410 -23.90 -8.89 -13.42
C PHE A 410 -22.59 -8.97 -14.20
N LYS A 411 -21.73 -9.96 -13.93
CA LYS A 411 -20.51 -10.21 -14.71
C LYS A 411 -20.83 -10.53 -16.17
N THR A 412 -21.84 -11.34 -16.44
CA THR A 412 -22.33 -11.61 -17.81
C THR A 412 -22.82 -10.34 -18.50
N ILE A 413 -23.56 -9.45 -17.81
CA ILE A 413 -23.94 -8.14 -18.36
C ILE A 413 -22.69 -7.31 -18.69
N GLY A 414 -21.66 -7.35 -17.84
CA GLY A 414 -20.37 -6.71 -18.10
C GLY A 414 -19.72 -7.17 -19.40
N GLU A 415 -19.70 -8.48 -19.66
CA GLU A 415 -19.19 -9.06 -20.92
C GLU A 415 -20.03 -8.65 -22.13
N LEU A 416 -21.36 -8.72 -22.02
CA LEU A 416 -22.29 -8.35 -23.11
C LEU A 416 -22.19 -6.86 -23.49
N ARG A 417 -21.91 -6.00 -22.51
CA ARG A 417 -21.71 -4.56 -22.73
C ARG A 417 -20.41 -4.24 -23.47
N ALA A 418 -19.42 -5.14 -23.43
CA ALA A 418 -18.13 -4.98 -24.10
C ALA A 418 -18.14 -5.48 -25.56
N GLU A 419 -19.25 -6.07 -26.03
CA GLU A 419 -19.37 -6.58 -27.40
C GLU A 419 -19.39 -5.46 -28.45
N THR A 420 -18.83 -5.71 -29.64
CA THR A 420 -18.86 -4.75 -30.76
C THR A 420 -20.28 -4.49 -31.27
N THR A 421 -21.20 -5.45 -31.11
CA THR A 421 -22.61 -5.30 -31.44
C THR A 421 -23.42 -5.64 -30.21
N ILE A 422 -23.94 -4.60 -29.55
CA ILE A 422 -24.64 -4.73 -28.27
C ILE A 422 -25.98 -5.45 -28.45
N ASN A 423 -26.14 -6.58 -27.75
CA ASN A 423 -27.37 -7.36 -27.77
C ASN A 423 -28.25 -7.05 -26.55
N GLY A 424 -29.14 -6.06 -26.68
CA GLY A 424 -30.05 -5.65 -25.59
C GLY A 424 -30.97 -6.77 -25.08
N ALA A 425 -31.36 -7.73 -25.92
CA ALA A 425 -32.18 -8.88 -25.49
C ALA A 425 -31.37 -9.88 -24.64
N ALA A 426 -30.08 -10.04 -24.91
CA ALA A 426 -29.20 -10.84 -24.06
C ALA A 426 -28.96 -10.16 -22.71
N ILE A 427 -28.80 -8.83 -22.69
CA ILE A 427 -28.68 -8.06 -21.44
C ILE A 427 -29.96 -8.18 -20.60
N GLU A 428 -31.14 -8.05 -21.23
CA GLU A 428 -32.43 -8.27 -20.56
C GLU A 428 -32.53 -9.67 -19.94
N ALA A 429 -32.13 -10.70 -20.70
CA ALA A 429 -32.17 -12.08 -20.22
C ALA A 429 -31.20 -12.33 -19.05
N ALA A 430 -30.01 -11.71 -19.06
CA ALA A 430 -29.05 -11.80 -17.97
C ALA A 430 -29.50 -11.03 -16.71
N TYR A 431 -30.20 -9.90 -16.89
CA TYR A 431 -30.78 -9.12 -15.79
C TYR A 431 -31.97 -9.83 -15.13
N ALA A 432 -32.81 -10.49 -15.92
CA ALA A 432 -33.96 -11.23 -15.43
C ALA A 432 -33.57 -12.34 -14.44
N GLY A 433 -34.45 -12.64 -13.49
CA GLY A 433 -34.20 -13.67 -12.48
C GLY A 433 -33.67 -13.08 -11.17
N GLU A 434 -32.59 -13.66 -10.65
CA GLU A 434 -32.12 -13.37 -9.28
C GLU A 434 -31.47 -11.98 -9.15
N LEU A 435 -30.84 -11.46 -10.20
CA LEU A 435 -30.30 -10.09 -10.20
C LEU A 435 -31.42 -9.04 -10.16
N GLN A 436 -32.48 -9.19 -10.95
CA GLN A 436 -33.66 -8.33 -10.88
C GLN A 436 -34.36 -8.45 -9.53
N GLN A 437 -34.54 -9.68 -9.00
CA GLN A 437 -35.14 -9.89 -7.67
C GLN A 437 -34.35 -9.18 -6.57
N LEU A 438 -33.01 -9.27 -6.61
CA LEU A 438 -32.15 -8.58 -5.66
C LEU A 438 -32.28 -7.06 -5.79
N THR A 439 -32.36 -6.54 -7.02
CA THR A 439 -32.54 -5.11 -7.30
C THR A 439 -33.87 -4.60 -6.73
N GLN A 440 -34.96 -5.35 -6.94
CA GLN A 440 -36.29 -5.02 -6.41
C GLN A 440 -36.34 -5.06 -4.87
N LEU A 441 -35.61 -6.00 -4.26
CA LEU A 441 -35.49 -6.07 -2.80
C LEU A 441 -34.74 -4.84 -2.26
N VAL A 442 -33.66 -4.42 -2.91
CA VAL A 442 -32.93 -3.19 -2.56
C VAL A 442 -33.83 -1.97 -2.69
N ASP A 443 -34.61 -1.86 -3.77
CA ASP A 443 -35.58 -0.78 -3.95
C ASP A 443 -36.62 -0.75 -2.83
N GLN A 444 -37.12 -1.90 -2.41
CA GLN A 444 -38.05 -1.99 -1.29
C GLN A 444 -37.43 -1.55 0.04
N VAL A 445 -36.18 -1.93 0.32
CA VAL A 445 -35.50 -1.63 1.59
C VAL A 445 -35.14 -0.15 1.69
N TYR A 446 -34.64 0.44 0.61
CA TYR A 446 -34.11 1.81 0.62
C TYR A 446 -35.04 2.86 -0.01
N GLY A 447 -36.20 2.45 -0.52
CA GLY A 447 -37.13 3.36 -1.21
C GLY A 447 -36.55 3.94 -2.51
N SER A 448 -35.70 3.17 -3.20
CA SER A 448 -35.09 3.57 -4.48
C SER A 448 -35.89 3.09 -5.69
N THR A 449 -35.42 3.42 -6.90
CA THR A 449 -36.05 3.09 -8.18
C THR A 449 -35.07 2.45 -9.17
N ILE A 450 -34.09 1.70 -8.66
CA ILE A 450 -32.98 1.15 -9.43
C ILE A 450 -33.49 0.13 -10.46
N ASP A 451 -34.45 -0.73 -10.12
CA ASP A 451 -35.02 -1.71 -11.07
C ASP A 451 -35.69 -1.01 -12.25
N ALA A 452 -36.40 0.10 -11.97
CA ALA A 452 -37.04 0.90 -13.00
C ALA A 452 -36.01 1.60 -13.91
N ASP A 453 -34.95 2.16 -13.33
CA ASP A 453 -33.87 2.83 -14.07
C ASP A 453 -33.11 1.82 -14.98
N VAL A 454 -32.77 0.64 -14.46
CA VAL A 454 -32.11 -0.43 -15.22
C VAL A 454 -33.01 -0.94 -16.34
N SER A 455 -34.28 -1.23 -16.04
CA SER A 455 -35.25 -1.72 -17.04
C SER A 455 -35.47 -0.71 -18.17
N ALA A 456 -35.57 0.58 -17.84
CA ALA A 456 -35.71 1.64 -18.84
C ALA A 456 -34.46 1.77 -19.73
N ALA A 457 -33.27 1.66 -19.15
CA ALA A 457 -32.02 1.68 -19.90
C ALA A 457 -31.87 0.47 -20.84
N ILE A 458 -32.25 -0.73 -20.39
CA ILE A 458 -32.28 -1.95 -21.24
C ILE A 458 -33.21 -1.76 -22.44
N GLU A 459 -34.41 -1.22 -22.23
CA GLU A 459 -35.34 -0.91 -23.32
C GLU A 459 -34.77 0.13 -24.29
N SER A 460 -34.05 1.14 -23.80
CA SER A 460 -33.37 2.11 -24.64
C SER A 460 -32.29 1.45 -25.52
N VAL A 461 -31.50 0.52 -24.97
CA VAL A 461 -30.52 -0.27 -25.73
C VAL A 461 -31.21 -1.11 -26.81
N LYS A 462 -32.32 -1.79 -26.47
CA LYS A 462 -33.12 -2.59 -27.43
C LYS A 462 -33.70 -1.74 -28.56
N ALA A 463 -34.09 -0.50 -28.26
CA ALA A 463 -34.58 0.45 -29.23
C ALA A 463 -33.47 1.11 -30.08
N GLY A 464 -32.19 0.88 -29.75
CA GLY A 464 -31.05 1.50 -30.41
C GLY A 464 -30.85 2.97 -30.05
N ASN A 465 -31.42 3.42 -28.93
CA ASN A 465 -31.39 4.81 -28.49
C ASN A 465 -30.29 5.01 -27.43
N GLU A 466 -29.43 6.01 -27.62
CA GLU A 466 -28.45 6.46 -26.62
C GLU A 466 -27.69 5.28 -25.99
N ILE A 467 -27.27 4.31 -26.81
CA ILE A 467 -26.71 3.04 -26.35
C ILE A 467 -25.55 3.26 -25.36
N PRO A 468 -24.52 4.11 -25.65
CA PRO A 468 -23.40 4.29 -24.73
C PRO A 468 -23.86 4.74 -23.33
N PHE A 469 -24.79 5.69 -23.27
CA PHE A 469 -25.33 6.24 -22.03
C PHE A 469 -26.15 5.21 -21.26
N SER A 470 -27.01 4.48 -21.97
CA SER A 470 -27.86 3.45 -21.37
C SER A 470 -27.04 2.30 -20.78
N LEU A 471 -25.92 1.92 -21.42
CA LEU A 471 -25.02 0.89 -20.88
C LEU A 471 -24.33 1.36 -19.59
N GLN A 472 -24.05 2.65 -19.42
CA GLN A 472 -23.50 3.17 -18.16
C GLN A 472 -24.55 3.22 -17.05
N ILE A 473 -25.79 3.60 -17.38
CA ILE A 473 -26.90 3.58 -16.42
C ILE A 473 -27.09 2.16 -15.88
N ILE A 474 -27.11 1.13 -16.73
CA ILE A 474 -27.25 -0.28 -16.32
C ILE A 474 -26.13 -0.67 -15.34
N ASP A 475 -24.88 -0.43 -15.71
CA ASP A 475 -23.72 -0.84 -14.92
C ASP A 475 -23.65 -0.17 -13.55
N LYS A 476 -23.70 1.16 -13.53
CA LYS A 476 -23.49 1.92 -12.30
C LYS A 476 -24.67 1.78 -11.35
N SER A 477 -25.89 1.64 -11.89
CA SER A 477 -27.09 1.29 -11.10
C SER A 477 -26.96 -0.08 -10.44
N LEU A 478 -26.44 -1.09 -11.16
CA LEU A 478 -26.25 -2.43 -10.59
C LEU A 478 -25.09 -2.45 -9.57
N GLN A 479 -24.01 -1.70 -9.78
CA GLN A 479 -22.97 -1.53 -8.75
C GLN A 479 -23.54 -0.90 -7.47
N ARG A 480 -24.50 0.04 -7.58
CA ARG A 480 -25.22 0.59 -6.43
C ARG A 480 -26.02 -0.48 -5.68
N VAL A 481 -26.66 -1.41 -6.39
CA VAL A 481 -27.36 -2.55 -5.76
C VAL A 481 -26.41 -3.32 -4.87
N PHE A 482 -25.26 -3.74 -5.40
CA PHE A 482 -24.30 -4.53 -4.63
C PHE A 482 -23.70 -3.76 -3.45
N ALA A 483 -23.40 -2.46 -3.61
CA ALA A 483 -22.93 -1.62 -2.51
C ALA A 483 -23.97 -1.52 -1.36
N LEU A 484 -25.25 -1.38 -1.71
CA LEU A 484 -26.35 -1.34 -0.74
C LEU A 484 -26.61 -2.71 -0.09
N VAL A 485 -26.34 -3.81 -0.79
CA VAL A 485 -26.37 -5.17 -0.21
C VAL A 485 -25.24 -5.35 0.80
N VAL A 486 -24.00 -4.97 0.47
CA VAL A 486 -22.87 -5.01 1.41
C VAL A 486 -23.20 -4.21 2.69
N TYR A 487 -23.71 -2.98 2.52
CA TYR A 487 -24.13 -2.15 3.65
C TYR A 487 -25.25 -2.81 4.46
N ASN A 488 -26.29 -3.32 3.81
CA ASN A 488 -27.44 -3.92 4.49
C ASN A 488 -27.02 -5.13 5.33
N ARG A 489 -26.26 -6.03 4.72
CA ARG A 489 -25.90 -7.33 5.31
C ARG A 489 -24.93 -7.17 6.49
N THR A 490 -23.90 -6.33 6.34
CA THR A 490 -22.97 -6.02 7.45
C THR A 490 -23.66 -5.27 8.60
N THR A 491 -24.64 -4.39 8.29
CA THR A 491 -25.45 -3.70 9.31
C THR A 491 -26.37 -4.67 10.06
N LEU A 492 -27.04 -5.59 9.36
CA LEU A 492 -27.88 -6.62 9.96
C LEU A 492 -27.11 -7.49 10.97
N VAL A 493 -25.87 -7.87 10.63
CA VAL A 493 -25.00 -8.65 11.51
C VAL A 493 -24.74 -7.92 12.83
N ILE A 494 -24.44 -6.62 12.79
CA ILE A 494 -24.22 -5.84 14.02
C ILE A 494 -25.51 -5.65 14.81
N GLU A 495 -26.58 -5.20 14.15
CA GLU A 495 -27.86 -4.89 14.83
C GLU A 495 -28.48 -6.13 15.47
N ASN A 496 -28.11 -7.32 15.00
CA ASN A 496 -28.62 -8.60 15.47
C ASN A 496 -27.53 -9.53 16.01
N PHE A 497 -26.37 -8.99 16.38
CA PHE A 497 -25.23 -9.81 16.83
C PHE A 497 -25.63 -10.69 18.02
N ASP A 498 -26.32 -10.13 19.02
CA ASP A 498 -26.74 -10.89 20.20
C ASP A 498 -27.98 -11.77 19.97
N SER A 499 -28.81 -11.43 18.98
CA SER A 499 -30.11 -12.07 18.77
C SER A 499 -30.08 -13.25 17.80
N LEU A 500 -29.14 -13.26 16.85
CA LEU A 500 -28.98 -14.33 15.87
C LEU A 500 -28.00 -15.41 16.32
N SER A 501 -28.15 -16.60 15.74
CA SER A 501 -27.17 -17.69 15.91
C SER A 501 -25.87 -17.35 15.17
N THR A 502 -24.75 -17.96 15.58
CA THR A 502 -23.47 -17.80 14.87
C THR A 502 -23.61 -18.17 13.39
N ASP A 503 -24.30 -19.27 13.06
CA ASP A 503 -24.51 -19.71 11.67
C ASP A 503 -25.31 -18.68 10.85
N ASP A 504 -26.31 -18.04 11.45
CA ASP A 504 -27.09 -16.99 10.77
C ASP A 504 -26.27 -15.72 10.54
N LEU A 505 -25.46 -15.30 11.52
CA LEU A 505 -24.56 -14.16 11.36
C LEU A 505 -23.52 -14.42 10.25
N VAL A 506 -22.96 -15.63 10.27
CA VAL A 506 -22.03 -16.17 9.27
C VAL A 506 -22.63 -16.12 7.87
N LEU A 507 -23.89 -16.54 7.71
CA LEU A 507 -24.61 -16.48 6.45
C LEU A 507 -24.77 -15.04 5.95
N GLU A 508 -25.17 -14.10 6.81
CA GLU A 508 -25.33 -12.70 6.41
C GLU A 508 -23.97 -12.05 6.07
N TRP A 509 -22.90 -12.43 6.75
CA TRP A 509 -21.54 -11.96 6.45
C TRP A 509 -21.03 -12.53 5.11
N ASP A 510 -21.24 -13.81 4.84
CA ASP A 510 -20.92 -14.44 3.54
C ASP A 510 -21.70 -13.80 2.40
N ARG A 511 -22.97 -13.44 2.64
CA ARG A 511 -23.81 -12.69 1.68
C ARG A 511 -23.23 -11.31 1.36
N ALA A 512 -22.69 -10.62 2.37
CA ALA A 512 -22.02 -9.34 2.17
C ALA A 512 -20.74 -9.51 1.34
N ASN A 513 -19.90 -10.49 1.66
CA ASN A 513 -18.67 -10.75 0.92
C ASN A 513 -18.94 -11.17 -0.55
N SER A 514 -19.94 -12.01 -0.79
CA SER A 514 -20.36 -12.38 -2.14
C SER A 514 -20.78 -11.16 -2.96
N ALA A 515 -21.60 -10.27 -2.38
CA ALA A 515 -22.00 -9.02 -3.03
C ALA A 515 -20.81 -8.10 -3.31
N TYR A 516 -19.84 -8.02 -2.40
CA TYR A 516 -18.60 -7.27 -2.59
C TYR A 516 -17.81 -7.79 -3.81
N GLY A 517 -17.84 -9.09 -4.09
CA GLY A 517 -17.22 -9.69 -5.29
C GLY A 517 -17.70 -9.14 -6.64
N ALA A 518 -18.85 -8.45 -6.70
CA ALA A 518 -19.30 -7.72 -7.91
C ALA A 518 -18.62 -6.36 -8.07
N ILE A 519 -18.16 -5.73 -6.98
CA ILE A 519 -17.66 -4.35 -6.94
C ILE A 519 -16.21 -4.24 -6.48
N ALA A 520 -15.54 -5.35 -6.18
CA ALA A 520 -14.12 -5.39 -5.79
C ALA A 520 -13.21 -4.70 -6.82
N GLY A 521 -13.49 -4.82 -8.12
CA GLY A 521 -12.74 -4.11 -9.16
C GLY A 521 -12.88 -2.58 -9.13
N THR A 522 -13.89 -2.04 -8.46
CA THR A 522 -14.01 -0.60 -8.19
C THR A 522 -13.15 -0.20 -6.99
N ALA A 523 -13.04 -1.06 -5.97
CA ALA A 523 -12.17 -0.86 -4.80
C ALA A 523 -10.67 -0.93 -5.15
N ALA A 524 -10.28 -1.78 -6.10
CA ALA A 524 -8.89 -1.94 -6.55
C ALA A 524 -8.30 -0.75 -7.36
N ARG A 525 -9.06 0.35 -7.51
CA ARG A 525 -8.65 1.49 -8.33
C ARG A 525 -7.68 2.39 -7.56
N VAL A 526 -6.60 2.81 -8.23
CA VAL A 526 -5.70 3.86 -7.73
C VAL A 526 -6.45 5.18 -7.46
N ASN A 527 -5.97 5.95 -6.49
CA ASN A 527 -6.53 7.27 -6.18
C ASN A 527 -6.53 8.18 -7.42
N LYS A 528 -7.47 9.12 -7.45
CA LYS A 528 -7.41 10.30 -8.31
C LYS A 528 -7.15 11.52 -7.44
N VAL A 529 -6.11 12.29 -7.78
CA VAL A 529 -5.66 13.45 -7.02
C VAL A 529 -5.61 14.67 -7.93
N LEU A 530 -5.80 15.87 -7.37
CA LEU A 530 -5.65 17.12 -8.13
C LEU A 530 -4.23 17.26 -8.66
N THR A 531 -4.10 17.82 -9.85
CA THR A 531 -2.81 18.32 -10.34
C THR A 531 -2.35 19.50 -9.48
N GLU A 532 -1.05 19.81 -9.50
CA GLU A 532 -0.48 20.91 -8.70
C GLU A 532 -1.13 22.27 -9.01
N ASP A 533 -1.51 22.50 -10.27
CA ASP A 533 -2.24 23.69 -10.73
C ASP A 533 -3.75 23.65 -10.41
N LYS A 534 -4.23 22.55 -9.85
CA LYS A 534 -5.63 22.27 -9.46
C LYS A 534 -6.63 22.39 -10.62
N GLN A 535 -6.17 22.30 -11.87
CA GLN A 535 -7.06 22.44 -13.04
C GLN A 535 -7.71 21.11 -13.45
N THR A 536 -7.04 19.99 -13.18
CA THR A 536 -7.51 18.65 -13.54
C THR A 536 -7.11 17.65 -12.46
N LEU A 537 -7.31 16.36 -12.73
CA LEU A 537 -6.94 15.25 -11.89
C LEU A 537 -5.88 14.39 -12.61
N GLN A 538 -5.17 13.59 -11.83
CA GLN A 538 -4.21 12.59 -12.30
C GLN A 538 -4.24 11.36 -11.38
N ASP A 539 -3.63 10.25 -11.83
CA ASP A 539 -3.45 9.07 -10.99
C ASP A 539 -2.54 9.39 -9.79
N GLY A 540 -2.98 8.99 -8.59
CA GLY A 540 -2.20 9.00 -7.36
C GLY A 540 -1.69 7.62 -6.98
N SER A 541 -1.34 7.42 -5.71
CA SER A 541 -0.96 6.11 -5.18
C SER A 541 -2.16 5.15 -5.11
N ASN A 542 -1.90 3.85 -5.15
CA ASN A 542 -2.92 2.86 -4.80
C ASN A 542 -3.24 2.95 -3.30
N PRO A 543 -4.50 3.15 -2.91
CA PRO A 543 -4.90 3.11 -1.51
C PRO A 543 -5.12 1.68 -0.97
N ASP A 544 -5.02 0.64 -1.82
CA ASP A 544 -5.19 -0.78 -1.46
C ASP A 544 -6.53 -1.04 -0.73
N LEU A 545 -7.61 -0.36 -1.17
CA LEU A 545 -8.92 -0.42 -0.51
C LEU A 545 -9.55 -1.81 -0.63
N ASP A 546 -9.30 -2.51 -1.73
CA ASP A 546 -9.80 -3.86 -1.94
C ASP A 546 -9.18 -4.86 -0.96
N ASP A 547 -7.88 -4.72 -0.71
CA ASP A 547 -7.17 -5.50 0.29
C ASP A 547 -7.64 -5.14 1.71
N GLN A 548 -7.85 -3.85 1.99
CA GLN A 548 -8.38 -3.38 3.28
C GLN A 548 -9.77 -3.96 3.56
N ILE A 549 -10.67 -3.91 2.57
CA ILE A 549 -12.03 -4.46 2.70
C ILE A 549 -11.97 -5.98 2.87
N THR A 550 -11.10 -6.67 2.13
CA THR A 550 -10.93 -8.12 2.24
C THR A 550 -10.45 -8.52 3.63
N LEU A 551 -9.43 -7.84 4.17
CA LEU A 551 -8.95 -8.07 5.52
C LEU A 551 -10.06 -7.84 6.57
N ALA A 552 -10.84 -6.78 6.41
CA ALA A 552 -11.95 -6.48 7.30
C ALA A 552 -13.05 -7.56 7.27
N PHE A 553 -13.32 -8.14 6.09
CA PHE A 553 -14.19 -9.31 5.99
C PHE A 553 -13.64 -10.50 6.77
N VAL A 554 -12.33 -10.77 6.72
CA VAL A 554 -11.74 -11.89 7.48
C VAL A 554 -11.81 -11.63 8.99
N GLN A 555 -11.39 -10.45 9.45
CA GLN A 555 -11.41 -10.10 10.87
C GLN A 555 -12.83 -10.12 11.45
N GLY A 556 -13.80 -9.56 10.72
CA GLY A 556 -15.19 -9.62 11.14
C GLY A 556 -15.72 -11.05 11.19
N ARG A 557 -15.29 -11.91 10.26
CA ARG A 557 -15.67 -13.33 10.23
C ARG A 557 -15.17 -14.10 11.46
N GLU A 558 -13.92 -13.90 11.86
CA GLU A 558 -13.33 -14.50 13.07
C GLU A 558 -14.14 -14.14 14.33
N ALA A 559 -14.55 -12.87 14.44
CA ALA A 559 -15.33 -12.36 15.55
C ALA A 559 -16.78 -12.90 15.60
N LEU A 560 -17.33 -13.49 14.53
CA LEU A 560 -18.67 -14.08 14.58
C LEU A 560 -18.76 -15.34 15.46
N SER A 561 -17.61 -15.92 15.84
CA SER A 561 -17.53 -17.08 16.72
C SER A 561 -18.08 -16.83 18.12
N LYS A 562 -18.16 -15.56 18.57
CA LYS A 562 -18.58 -15.17 19.93
C LYS A 562 -17.72 -15.82 21.03
N ALA A 563 -16.47 -16.13 20.70
CA ALA A 563 -15.51 -16.74 21.62
C ALA A 563 -15.00 -15.74 22.67
N ASN A 564 -14.98 -14.43 22.35
CA ASN A 564 -14.43 -13.38 23.19
C ASN A 564 -15.49 -12.32 23.54
N SER A 565 -15.27 -11.59 24.64
CA SER A 565 -16.17 -10.49 25.05
C SER A 565 -16.22 -9.34 24.04
N ASP A 566 -15.15 -9.16 23.29
CA ASP A 566 -14.94 -7.99 22.43
C ASP A 566 -15.31 -8.28 20.97
N ASP A 567 -15.77 -9.51 20.69
CA ASP A 567 -16.15 -9.96 19.35
C ASP A 567 -17.23 -9.07 18.72
N SER A 568 -18.25 -8.66 19.49
CA SER A 568 -19.27 -7.73 19.00
C SER A 568 -18.65 -6.39 18.56
N PHE A 569 -17.71 -5.86 19.34
CA PHE A 569 -16.98 -4.65 19.00
C PHE A 569 -16.08 -4.84 17.76
N ASN A 570 -15.39 -5.97 17.65
CA ASN A 570 -14.55 -6.30 16.50
C ASN A 570 -15.36 -6.38 15.19
N VAL A 571 -16.58 -6.92 15.23
CA VAL A 571 -17.50 -6.90 14.07
C VAL A 571 -17.90 -5.47 13.69
N VAL A 572 -18.10 -4.58 14.67
CA VAL A 572 -18.39 -3.16 14.40
C VAL A 572 -17.21 -2.50 13.70
N ILE A 573 -15.99 -2.68 14.20
CA ILE A 573 -14.76 -2.15 13.58
C ILE A 573 -14.57 -2.69 12.16
N ALA A 574 -14.77 -4.01 11.97
CA ALA A 574 -14.69 -4.65 10.66
C ALA A 574 -15.68 -4.03 9.67
N ARG A 575 -16.93 -3.79 10.07
CA ARG A 575 -17.91 -3.12 9.19
C ARG A 575 -17.45 -1.72 8.79
N GLU A 576 -16.94 -0.91 9.71
CA GLU A 576 -16.48 0.45 9.34
C GLU A 576 -15.34 0.38 8.32
N ASN A 577 -14.43 -0.59 8.49
CA ASN A 577 -13.35 -0.91 7.55
C ASN A 577 -13.82 -1.56 6.23
N ILE A 578 -15.08 -1.95 6.10
CA ILE A 578 -15.70 -2.35 4.83
C ILE A 578 -16.38 -1.13 4.19
N ILE A 579 -17.23 -0.44 4.95
CA ILE A 579 -18.17 0.56 4.40
C ILE A 579 -17.48 1.87 4.03
N VAL A 580 -16.58 2.39 4.86
CA VAL A 580 -15.93 3.68 4.57
C VAL A 580 -14.91 3.55 3.44
N PRO A 581 -14.05 2.51 3.38
CA PRO A 581 -13.21 2.25 2.22
C PRO A 581 -14.02 2.02 0.93
N LEU A 582 -15.16 1.34 1.01
CA LEU A 582 -16.04 1.17 -0.14
C LEU A 582 -16.60 2.52 -0.61
N ALA A 583 -17.05 3.39 0.29
CA ALA A 583 -17.48 4.74 -0.06
C ALA A 583 -16.34 5.54 -0.72
N ARG A 584 -15.11 5.44 -0.20
CA ARG A 584 -13.93 6.06 -0.80
C ARG A 584 -13.68 5.56 -2.23
N SER A 585 -13.84 4.27 -2.50
CA SER A 585 -13.67 3.71 -3.85
C SER A 585 -14.61 4.34 -4.89
N PHE A 586 -15.87 4.60 -4.48
CA PHE A 586 -16.84 5.25 -5.35
C PHE A 586 -16.57 6.74 -5.52
N LEU A 587 -16.06 7.44 -4.49
CA LEU A 587 -15.57 8.82 -4.63
C LEU A 587 -14.38 8.90 -5.59
N ILE A 588 -13.44 7.94 -5.56
CA ILE A 588 -12.38 7.80 -6.56
C ILE A 588 -12.97 7.59 -7.96
N GLY A 589 -14.02 6.78 -8.07
CA GLY A 589 -14.84 6.62 -9.28
C GLY A 589 -15.33 7.97 -9.81
N VAL A 590 -16.00 8.78 -8.98
CA VAL A 590 -16.48 10.13 -9.35
C VAL A 590 -15.33 10.99 -9.90
N LEU A 591 -14.21 11.05 -9.18
CA LEU A 591 -13.06 11.86 -9.60
C LEU A 591 -12.46 11.37 -10.93
N ARG A 592 -12.39 10.06 -11.14
CA ARG A 592 -11.92 9.49 -12.42
C ARG A 592 -12.81 9.92 -13.58
N GLU A 593 -14.12 9.94 -13.39
CA GLU A 593 -15.01 10.39 -14.46
C GLU A 593 -14.92 11.91 -14.68
N VAL A 594 -14.71 12.71 -13.62
CA VAL A 594 -14.44 14.16 -13.74
C VAL A 594 -13.18 14.45 -14.57
N GLU A 595 -12.10 13.69 -14.37
CA GLU A 595 -10.90 13.75 -15.22
C GLU A 595 -11.25 13.50 -16.69
N GLY A 596 -12.01 12.44 -16.97
CA GLY A 596 -12.46 12.08 -18.31
C GLY A 596 -13.31 13.18 -18.97
N ILE A 597 -14.24 13.78 -18.22
CA ILE A 597 -15.04 14.91 -18.71
C ILE A 597 -14.14 16.08 -19.13
N ILE A 598 -13.19 16.47 -18.26
CA ILE A 598 -12.31 17.62 -18.52
C ILE A 598 -11.40 17.34 -19.73
N ALA A 599 -10.90 16.11 -19.87
CA ALA A 599 -10.06 15.70 -20.99
C ALA A 599 -10.82 15.71 -22.33
N SER A 600 -12.08 15.28 -22.33
CA SER A 600 -12.84 15.05 -23.56
C SER A 600 -13.77 16.19 -23.96
N ARG A 601 -14.23 17.06 -23.04
CA ARG A 601 -15.30 18.05 -23.31
C ARG A 601 -15.09 18.98 -24.50
N ASN A 602 -13.83 19.22 -24.90
CA ASN A 602 -13.49 20.10 -26.03
C ASN A 602 -13.22 19.33 -27.34
N THR A 603 -13.10 18.01 -27.30
CA THR A 603 -12.68 17.16 -28.43
C THR A 603 -13.71 16.10 -28.79
N ASP A 604 -14.39 15.54 -27.79
CA ASP A 604 -15.43 14.53 -27.92
C ASP A 604 -16.52 14.76 -26.86
N ALA A 605 -17.58 15.47 -27.26
CA ALA A 605 -18.69 15.77 -26.38
C ALA A 605 -19.53 14.54 -26.01
N ILE A 606 -19.51 13.47 -26.83
CA ILE A 606 -20.25 12.24 -26.54
C ILE A 606 -19.52 11.46 -25.45
N ASP A 607 -18.21 11.27 -25.60
CA ASP A 607 -17.37 10.63 -24.57
C ASP A 607 -17.43 11.42 -23.25
N ALA A 608 -17.30 12.75 -23.30
CA ALA A 608 -17.43 13.58 -22.11
C ALA A 608 -18.82 13.44 -21.44
N ARG A 609 -19.90 13.32 -22.22
CA ARG A 609 -21.24 13.10 -21.66
C ARG A 609 -21.40 11.69 -21.09
N GLU A 610 -20.81 10.68 -21.70
CA GLU A 610 -20.76 9.33 -21.15
C GLU A 610 -20.09 9.32 -19.78
N LYS A 611 -18.91 9.97 -19.66
CA LYS A 611 -18.21 10.16 -18.39
C LYS A 611 -19.01 10.93 -17.36
N GLN A 612 -19.71 11.98 -17.78
CA GLN A 612 -20.60 12.73 -16.89
C GLN A 612 -21.71 11.86 -16.28
N ILE A 613 -22.32 10.96 -17.07
CA ILE A 613 -23.32 10.00 -16.58
C ILE A 613 -22.69 8.97 -15.63
N GLU A 614 -21.51 8.44 -15.95
CA GLU A 614 -20.80 7.54 -15.03
C GLU A 614 -20.52 8.21 -13.68
N GLY A 615 -20.03 9.46 -13.70
CA GLY A 615 -19.73 10.24 -12.50
C GLY A 615 -20.99 10.52 -11.67
N GLU A 616 -22.11 10.88 -12.31
CA GLU A 616 -23.40 11.08 -11.65
C GLU A 616 -23.84 9.82 -10.88
N PHE A 617 -23.83 8.66 -11.54
CA PHE A 617 -24.33 7.43 -10.92
C PHE A 617 -23.39 6.90 -9.84
N PHE A 618 -22.06 7.07 -9.98
CA PHE A 618 -21.14 6.82 -8.87
C PHE A 618 -21.43 7.74 -7.68
N TYR A 619 -21.66 9.03 -7.92
CA TYR A 619 -21.93 9.99 -6.85
C TYR A 619 -23.22 9.65 -6.08
N ARG A 620 -24.28 9.18 -6.76
CA ARG A 620 -25.52 8.71 -6.11
C ARG A 620 -25.32 7.57 -5.11
N ILE A 621 -24.23 6.81 -5.20
CA ILE A 621 -23.90 5.75 -4.24
C ILE A 621 -23.39 6.34 -2.92
N VAL A 622 -22.67 7.46 -3.00
CA VAL A 622 -21.94 8.09 -1.88
C VAL A 622 -22.53 9.42 -1.43
N GLU A 623 -23.62 9.88 -2.04
CA GLU A 623 -24.30 11.14 -1.71
C GLU A 623 -24.60 11.27 -0.20
N SER A 624 -24.96 10.16 0.46
CA SER A 624 -25.27 10.13 1.90
C SER A 624 -24.07 10.46 2.80
N PHE A 625 -22.84 10.38 2.30
CA PHE A 625 -21.64 10.76 3.05
C PHE A 625 -21.37 12.27 2.98
N ILE A 626 -21.87 12.95 1.94
CA ILE A 626 -21.60 14.37 1.68
C ILE A 626 -22.79 15.25 2.06
N ALA A 627 -24.00 14.86 1.65
CA ALA A 627 -25.19 15.69 1.75
C ALA A 627 -25.59 16.11 3.19
N PRO A 628 -25.44 15.28 4.24
CA PRO A 628 -25.81 15.69 5.60
C PRO A 628 -25.01 16.87 6.15
N ASP A 629 -23.73 16.96 5.76
CA ASP A 629 -22.78 17.95 6.27
C ASP A 629 -22.52 19.10 5.30
N ASN A 630 -22.68 18.83 4.01
CA ASN A 630 -22.49 19.81 2.96
C ASN A 630 -23.62 19.77 1.93
N PRO A 631 -24.85 20.15 2.30
CA PRO A 631 -26.00 20.10 1.39
C PRO A 631 -25.84 21.04 0.19
N VAL A 632 -25.21 22.20 0.37
CA VAL A 632 -24.95 23.17 -0.71
C VAL A 632 -23.91 22.60 -1.69
N GLY A 633 -22.82 22.03 -1.17
CA GLY A 633 -21.82 21.37 -2.01
C GLY A 633 -22.37 20.14 -2.72
N ASN A 634 -23.26 19.37 -2.08
CA ASN A 634 -23.98 18.27 -2.72
C ASN A 634 -24.76 18.73 -3.96
N ASP A 635 -25.51 19.82 -3.84
CA ASP A 635 -26.25 20.38 -4.97
C ASP A 635 -25.32 20.90 -6.07
N LEU A 636 -24.17 21.47 -5.71
CA LEU A 636 -23.14 21.90 -6.66
C LEU A 636 -22.55 20.70 -7.43
N ILE A 637 -22.14 19.63 -6.74
CA ILE A 637 -21.58 18.43 -7.37
C ILE A 637 -22.60 17.84 -8.36
N LYS A 638 -23.86 17.66 -7.94
CA LYS A 638 -24.93 17.18 -8.84
C LYS A 638 -25.13 18.10 -10.04
N ALA A 639 -25.11 19.42 -9.84
CA ALA A 639 -25.26 20.38 -10.93
C ALA A 639 -24.13 20.26 -11.95
N GLN A 640 -22.89 20.02 -11.52
CA GLN A 640 -21.77 19.77 -12.44
C GLN A 640 -21.88 18.41 -13.12
N LEU A 641 -22.29 17.36 -12.41
CA LEU A 641 -22.44 16.01 -12.96
C LEU A 641 -23.70 15.82 -13.83
N THR A 642 -24.59 16.80 -13.92
CA THR A 642 -25.79 16.71 -14.77
C THR A 642 -25.93 17.85 -15.78
N GLY A 643 -25.27 18.97 -15.53
CA GLY A 643 -25.35 20.21 -16.31
C GLY A 643 -24.38 20.31 -17.49
N ASP A 644 -24.00 21.54 -17.83
CA ASP A 644 -23.10 21.82 -18.96
C ASP A 644 -21.67 21.31 -18.68
N LEU A 645 -21.13 20.52 -19.62
CA LEU A 645 -19.78 19.95 -19.57
C LEU A 645 -18.69 21.03 -19.41
N ALA A 646 -18.93 22.25 -19.92
CA ALA A 646 -17.99 23.37 -19.79
C ALA A 646 -17.83 23.84 -18.33
N ASN A 647 -18.81 23.55 -17.47
CA ASN A 647 -18.84 24.01 -16.08
C ASN A 647 -18.31 22.97 -15.09
N VAL A 648 -17.82 21.82 -15.55
CA VAL A 648 -17.18 20.83 -14.68
C VAL A 648 -15.80 21.33 -14.27
N VAL A 649 -15.57 21.46 -12.96
CA VAL A 649 -14.34 21.98 -12.35
C VAL A 649 -13.86 21.01 -11.27
N ALA A 650 -12.72 20.35 -11.53
CA ALA A 650 -12.17 19.33 -10.63
C ALA A 650 -11.94 19.84 -9.20
N ASN A 651 -11.31 21.02 -9.06
CA ASN A 651 -11.02 21.59 -7.74
C ASN A 651 -12.28 21.87 -6.92
N GLU A 652 -13.36 22.35 -7.54
CA GLU A 652 -14.63 22.59 -6.82
C GLU A 652 -15.25 21.29 -6.33
N ILE A 653 -15.30 20.25 -7.17
CA ILE A 653 -15.82 18.93 -6.76
C ILE A 653 -15.00 18.36 -5.60
N VAL A 654 -13.66 18.41 -5.67
CA VAL A 654 -12.78 17.92 -4.59
C VAL A 654 -12.96 18.71 -3.29
N ILE A 655 -13.11 20.04 -3.39
CA ILE A 655 -13.40 20.91 -2.25
C ILE A 655 -14.71 20.52 -1.58
N GLU A 656 -15.78 20.36 -2.36
CA GLU A 656 -17.12 20.08 -1.81
C GLU A 656 -17.23 18.66 -1.25
N ILE A 657 -16.54 17.69 -1.83
CA ILE A 657 -16.36 16.35 -1.23
C ILE A 657 -15.61 16.48 0.11
N SER A 658 -14.48 17.19 0.14
CA SER A 658 -13.67 17.35 1.34
C SER A 658 -14.46 17.98 2.48
N LYS A 659 -15.22 19.06 2.22
CA LYS A 659 -16.09 19.71 3.21
C LYS A 659 -17.15 18.75 3.79
N GLY A 660 -17.78 17.93 2.94
CA GLY A 660 -18.73 16.92 3.41
C GLY A 660 -18.09 15.89 4.34
N ILE A 661 -16.91 15.39 3.97
CA ILE A 661 -16.17 14.42 4.78
C ILE A 661 -15.61 15.05 6.07
N ILE A 662 -15.19 16.31 6.05
CA ILE A 662 -14.76 17.01 7.27
C ILE A 662 -15.91 17.11 8.28
N GLY A 663 -17.15 17.32 7.83
CA GLY A 663 -18.31 17.25 8.73
C GLY A 663 -18.50 15.88 9.38
N GLN A 664 -18.24 14.78 8.65
CA GLN A 664 -18.20 13.42 9.23
C GLN A 664 -17.09 13.30 10.28
N VAL A 665 -15.89 13.84 10.00
CA VAL A 665 -14.77 13.82 10.94
C VAL A 665 -15.12 14.58 12.22
N ASN A 666 -15.61 15.82 12.10
CA ASN A 666 -15.95 16.65 13.25
C ASN A 666 -17.01 15.99 14.15
N ARG A 667 -18.05 15.38 13.56
CA ARG A 667 -19.03 14.61 14.35
C ARG A 667 -18.41 13.45 15.12
N ASN A 668 -17.47 12.73 14.53
CA ASN A 668 -16.85 11.60 15.21
C ASN A 668 -15.84 12.07 16.26
N ILE A 669 -15.16 13.20 16.05
CA ILE A 669 -14.36 13.86 17.09
C ILE A 669 -15.25 14.26 18.29
N ASP A 670 -16.41 14.87 18.04
CA ASP A 670 -17.38 15.19 19.10
C ASP A 670 -17.85 13.93 19.85
N ILE A 671 -18.07 12.81 19.14
CA ILE A 671 -18.40 11.53 19.78
C ILE A 671 -17.27 11.08 20.70
N ILE A 672 -16.02 11.07 20.23
CA ILE A 672 -14.84 10.70 21.03
C ILE A 672 -14.79 11.55 22.29
N GLU A 673 -14.89 12.88 22.17
CA GLU A 673 -14.86 13.79 23.32
C GLU A 673 -15.98 13.52 24.32
N SER A 674 -17.16 13.13 23.84
CA SER A 674 -18.32 12.83 24.69
C SER A 674 -18.30 11.43 25.32
N THR A 675 -17.54 10.49 24.78
CA THR A 675 -17.51 9.08 25.24
C THR A 675 -16.18 8.68 25.88
N PHE A 676 -15.13 9.50 25.77
CA PHE A 676 -13.82 9.19 26.34
C PHE A 676 -13.89 8.95 27.85
N GLY A 677 -13.35 7.82 28.32
CA GLY A 677 -13.44 7.40 29.74
C GLY A 677 -14.85 7.05 30.23
N ILE A 678 -15.86 7.02 29.36
CA ILE A 678 -17.25 6.64 29.64
C ILE A 678 -17.61 5.35 28.91
N ASP A 679 -17.38 5.31 27.60
CA ASP A 679 -17.60 4.16 26.72
C ASP A 679 -16.42 4.03 25.75
N ARG A 680 -15.47 3.17 26.13
CA ARG A 680 -14.25 2.90 25.35
C ARG A 680 -14.58 2.35 23.96
N ASN A 681 -15.55 1.46 23.84
CA ASN A 681 -15.89 0.85 22.56
C ASN A 681 -16.46 1.90 21.60
N GLN A 682 -17.35 2.76 22.09
CA GLN A 682 -17.88 3.86 21.26
C GLN A 682 -16.80 4.87 20.87
N ALA A 683 -15.87 5.19 21.78
CA ALA A 683 -14.72 6.06 21.47
C ALA A 683 -13.83 5.44 20.38
N LEU A 684 -13.47 4.16 20.50
CA LEU A 684 -12.61 3.47 19.53
C LEU A 684 -13.25 3.36 18.14
N VAL A 685 -14.55 3.07 18.06
CA VAL A 685 -15.28 3.08 16.78
C VAL A 685 -15.24 4.46 16.14
N ALA A 686 -15.41 5.52 16.92
CA ALA A 686 -15.35 6.89 16.42
C ALA A 686 -13.93 7.29 15.98
N VAL A 687 -12.88 6.86 16.70
CA VAL A 687 -11.48 7.05 16.29
C VAL A 687 -11.21 6.37 14.94
N GLU A 688 -11.66 5.13 14.79
CA GLU A 688 -11.50 4.38 13.55
C GLU A 688 -12.18 5.10 12.38
N ARG A 689 -13.42 5.57 12.59
CA ARG A 689 -14.14 6.39 11.59
C ARG A 689 -13.40 7.67 11.23
N VAL A 690 -12.85 8.41 12.21
CA VAL A 690 -12.06 9.62 11.95
C VAL A 690 -10.87 9.30 11.04
N SER A 691 -10.13 8.23 11.35
CA SER A 691 -9.00 7.78 10.53
C SER A 691 -9.42 7.45 9.10
N LEU A 692 -10.47 6.65 8.94
CA LEU A 692 -10.99 6.24 7.62
C LEU A 692 -11.49 7.43 6.80
N TYR A 693 -12.18 8.39 7.41
CA TYR A 693 -12.66 9.60 6.74
C TYR A 693 -11.54 10.55 6.35
N ILE A 694 -10.57 10.80 7.23
CA ILE A 694 -9.41 11.65 6.91
C ILE A 694 -8.66 11.09 5.70
N ASN A 695 -8.49 9.78 5.62
CA ASN A 695 -7.82 9.13 4.48
C ASN A 695 -8.48 9.42 3.12
N ILE A 696 -9.75 9.84 3.07
CA ILE A 696 -10.43 10.25 1.84
C ILE A 696 -9.85 11.57 1.29
N PHE A 697 -9.64 12.58 2.14
CA PHE A 697 -9.13 13.89 1.73
C PHE A 697 -7.64 14.09 1.98
N LEU A 698 -6.95 13.12 2.60
CA LEU A 698 -5.53 13.19 2.92
C LEU A 698 -4.63 13.58 1.73
N PRO A 699 -4.87 13.11 0.48
CA PRO A 699 -4.08 13.56 -0.68
C PRO A 699 -4.26 15.05 -1.00
N ASP A 700 -5.46 15.61 -0.88
CA ASP A 700 -5.69 17.04 -1.11
C ASP A 700 -5.18 17.89 0.08
N LEU A 701 -5.27 17.37 1.31
CA LEU A 701 -4.61 17.98 2.48
C LEU A 701 -3.11 18.10 2.27
N GLU A 702 -2.47 17.03 1.80
CA GLU A 702 -1.04 17.05 1.48
C GLU A 702 -0.72 18.08 0.38
N LEU A 703 -1.55 18.15 -0.67
CA LEU A 703 -1.36 19.12 -1.76
C LEU A 703 -1.44 20.58 -1.25
N ARG A 704 -2.33 20.87 -0.30
CA ARG A 704 -2.59 22.23 0.20
C ARG A 704 -1.68 22.65 1.34
N LEU A 705 -1.42 21.76 2.30
CA LEU A 705 -0.67 22.06 3.52
C LEU A 705 0.76 21.50 3.52
N GLY A 706 1.05 20.56 2.62
CA GLY A 706 2.34 19.90 2.50
C GLY A 706 2.47 18.61 3.32
N THR A 707 3.56 17.89 3.05
CA THR A 707 3.87 16.59 3.63
C THR A 707 3.94 16.58 5.16
N LEU A 708 4.50 17.63 5.77
CA LEU A 708 4.71 17.67 7.22
C LEU A 708 3.38 17.62 7.98
N GLU A 709 2.38 18.40 7.55
CA GLU A 709 1.07 18.40 8.19
C GLU A 709 0.33 17.08 7.97
N ARG A 710 0.49 16.46 6.81
CA ARG A 710 -0.03 15.10 6.57
C ARG A 710 0.57 14.06 7.54
N VAL A 711 1.88 14.09 7.77
CA VAL A 711 2.55 13.18 8.73
C VAL A 711 2.06 13.43 10.16
N LYS A 712 1.95 14.70 10.57
CA LYS A 712 1.39 15.05 11.89
C LYS A 712 -0.04 14.54 12.07
N VAL A 713 -0.87 14.59 11.03
CA VAL A 713 -2.23 14.00 11.06
C VAL A 713 -2.15 12.49 11.28
N GLN A 714 -1.28 11.78 10.56
CA GLN A 714 -1.13 10.33 10.72
C GLN A 714 -0.65 9.95 12.13
N ASN A 715 0.32 10.69 12.68
CA ASN A 715 0.81 10.48 14.05
C ASN A 715 -0.30 10.79 15.07
N ALA A 716 -1.02 11.90 14.90
CA ALA A 716 -2.12 12.26 15.80
C ALA A 716 -3.27 11.24 15.75
N LEU A 717 -3.55 10.62 14.59
CA LEU A 717 -4.54 9.53 14.51
C LEU A 717 -4.10 8.29 15.27
N GLN A 718 -2.83 7.90 15.12
CA GLN A 718 -2.25 6.80 15.87
C GLN A 718 -2.29 7.09 17.37
N ASP A 719 -1.88 8.29 17.78
CA ASP A 719 -1.90 8.70 19.19
C ASP A 719 -3.30 8.69 19.78
N LEU A 720 -4.30 9.13 19.01
CA LEU A 720 -5.69 9.13 19.45
C LEU A 720 -6.23 7.70 19.65
N ARG A 721 -5.84 6.77 18.77
CA ARG A 721 -6.16 5.35 18.90
C ARG A 721 -5.51 4.74 20.13
N GLU A 722 -4.20 4.87 20.26
CA GLU A 722 -3.44 4.35 21.40
C GLU A 722 -3.95 4.93 22.74
N ALA A 723 -4.28 6.22 22.77
CA ALA A 723 -4.85 6.87 23.94
C ALA A 723 -6.24 6.33 24.31
N SER A 724 -7.07 6.02 23.30
CA SER A 724 -8.39 5.43 23.53
C SER A 724 -8.33 3.97 23.96
N GLU A 725 -7.28 3.24 23.57
CA GLU A 725 -7.04 1.86 24.03
C GLU A 725 -6.51 1.81 25.48
N THR A 726 -5.78 2.85 25.90
CA THR A 726 -5.12 2.93 27.22
C THR A 726 -5.83 3.84 28.22
N ASP A 727 -6.96 4.46 27.83
CA ASP A 727 -7.67 5.50 28.59
C ASP A 727 -6.76 6.70 28.99
N ASP A 728 -5.73 7.02 28.20
CA ASP A 728 -4.85 8.17 28.42
C ASP A 728 -5.49 9.48 27.91
N VAL A 729 -6.21 10.14 28.81
CA VAL A 729 -6.88 11.43 28.53
C VAL A 729 -5.92 12.50 28.04
N SER A 730 -4.69 12.57 28.57
CA SER A 730 -3.75 13.62 28.22
C SER A 730 -3.24 13.45 26.79
N LYS A 731 -2.93 12.21 26.41
CA LYS A 731 -2.51 11.85 25.06
C LYS A 731 -3.66 12.08 24.06
N ALA A 732 -4.88 11.65 24.40
CA ALA A 732 -6.07 11.85 23.56
C ALA A 732 -6.37 13.34 23.30
N LEU A 733 -6.30 14.20 24.33
CA LEU A 733 -6.52 15.64 24.17
C LEU A 733 -5.46 16.31 23.29
N THR A 734 -4.20 15.88 23.40
CA THR A 734 -3.11 16.40 22.59
C THR A 734 -3.27 16.01 21.13
N ALA A 735 -3.59 14.74 20.88
CA ALA A 735 -3.87 14.21 19.55
C ALA A 735 -5.08 14.90 18.91
N GLY A 736 -6.20 15.00 19.66
CA GLY A 736 -7.41 15.69 19.22
C GLY A 736 -7.15 17.16 18.86
N SER A 737 -6.45 17.90 19.74
CA SER A 737 -6.10 19.30 19.46
C SER A 737 -5.23 19.46 18.21
N THR A 738 -4.33 18.51 17.94
CA THR A 738 -3.48 18.52 16.75
C THR A 738 -4.32 18.29 15.50
N LEU A 739 -5.21 17.30 15.51
CA LEU A 739 -6.12 17.00 14.40
C LEU A 739 -7.03 18.19 14.10
N THR A 740 -7.72 18.74 15.11
CA THR A 740 -8.61 19.90 14.93
C THR A 740 -7.87 21.11 14.39
N GLY A 741 -6.65 21.37 14.86
CA GLY A 741 -5.82 22.47 14.37
C GLY A 741 -5.46 22.34 12.88
N ILE A 742 -5.05 21.14 12.45
CA ILE A 742 -4.67 20.89 11.05
C ILE A 742 -5.90 20.85 10.15
N ILE A 743 -7.01 20.25 10.59
CA ILE A 743 -8.28 20.23 9.85
C ILE A 743 -8.77 21.67 9.63
N ALA A 744 -8.74 22.53 10.65
CA ALA A 744 -9.11 23.93 10.51
C ALA A 744 -8.19 24.68 9.54
N ALA A 745 -6.87 24.40 9.56
CA ALA A 745 -5.94 24.96 8.60
C ALA A 745 -6.27 24.50 7.16
N TYR A 746 -6.63 23.23 6.99
CA TYR A 746 -7.03 22.67 5.70
C TYR A 746 -8.33 23.28 5.20
N GLU A 747 -9.36 23.40 6.05
CA GLU A 747 -10.63 24.05 5.71
C GLU A 747 -10.45 25.49 5.21
N ASN A 748 -9.49 26.23 5.76
CA ASN A 748 -9.16 27.59 5.31
C ASN A 748 -8.58 27.63 3.88
N GLU A 749 -8.04 26.52 3.38
CA GLU A 749 -7.53 26.39 2.01
C GLU A 749 -8.59 25.86 1.01
N LEU A 750 -9.82 25.55 1.49
CA LEU A 750 -10.94 25.04 0.69
C LEU A 750 -11.89 26.16 0.22
N ILE A 751 -11.30 27.24 -0.32
CA ILE A 751 -12.00 28.44 -0.82
C ILE A 751 -12.27 28.37 -2.32
#